data_AF-A0A6P8ZKW8-F1
#
_entry.id   AF-A0A6P8ZKW8-F1
#
_cell.length_a   1.000
_cell.length_b   1.000
_cell.length_c   1.000
_cell.angle_alpha   90.00
_cell.angle_beta   90.00
_cell.angle_gamma   90.00
#
_symmetry.space_group_name_H-M   'P 1'
#
loop_
_entity.id
_entity.type
_entity.pdbx_description
1 polymer ?
#
loop_
_entity_poly.entity_id
_entity_poly.type
_entity_poly.pdbx_seq_one_letter_code
_entity_poly.pdbx_strand_id
1 'polypeptide(L)'
;MASAVIPNLSADGYTRFNDETINLSRNLRSDQDGHEISSGAAEMHSTADEQDLPNMIGSQSSLNHEYVTDGVSGEMRILSDPRDVGKSWETNYHEAAIFLEEGANNEKFDSHPSDPKAVPAYLLVHNNWYYGLDLFTSSVLLALALGEDPAVAAFKLPVVMSSIMEIAALITIAGEVFLKLRWIGWRTILRHKRTMIKCLTLLVMFFEALVVLIRRSSHFRVTRAFRPIFLIDTRSFGAVRRFIRQILQSMPPILDMMGLLFFFVSTFALLGYFLFSGDPHNPHFSTLTTSFVSMFVLLTTANFPDVMMPAYARSTWYALFFISYLCIVLYVLMNLMLAVVYETFTRVERDKFRKLLLHKRQACRLSFRLLVSKQNPTHIRFRQFEGLMHYYAPQKTPIDVVLMFHYLDSSGTGELSQEDFFRVYDAVMLSWEPQFAHIPWFHTAWPPLQSVLQKMHDLVHWKHFEKVVYCLIICNGIAMAIRIGQDYNNLQEAARAFAASWDTIFFLALFVVEALLKVLGMGLSRYFSSGWNVYDFTVTLAALLGVLLNYLFPTLTFIVVLRPLRLLRLFKMKKRYRDVFGTVVLLSPLMSSAVMVILVLYYFFAIIGMELFAGYELRNCCNGTAVEDFYRWSVNTTTPGGYYYLNNFENMATSFVTLFELMVVNNWFIVMNAYAVVVHPSSRGYFMLFYLMTSVVLTIVVASVLEAFRFRIQYKRQTTKREEEKMLHEELHLKWEELSVLLRDQQLLDSLRPQLVVGGISTFIGCRPRNREVLMNRMYRTEIEEWMNEAAAAEKNVQNGNQFSQDVDAEHVIITESDSVVLGVDREDTILRRLSHR
;
A
#
# COMPACT_ATOMS: atom_id res chain seq x y z
N MET A 1 42.47 33.58 -36.37
CA MET A 1 41.27 33.45 -37.21
C MET A 1 40.60 32.12 -36.88
N ALA A 2 39.31 32.19 -36.55
CA ALA A 2 38.33 31.11 -36.35
C ALA A 2 38.59 30.07 -35.24
N SER A 3 38.04 30.35 -34.06
CA SER A 3 37.67 29.35 -33.05
C SER A 3 36.42 28.59 -33.53
N ALA A 4 36.49 27.26 -33.58
CA ALA A 4 35.31 26.40 -33.68
C ALA A 4 35.15 25.65 -32.35
N VAL A 5 34.19 26.11 -31.54
CA VAL A 5 33.73 25.45 -30.32
C VAL A 5 32.93 24.22 -30.72
N ILE A 6 33.38 23.04 -30.31
CA ILE A 6 32.64 21.79 -30.41
C ILE A 6 31.88 21.60 -29.08
N PRO A 7 30.54 21.43 -29.07
CA PRO A 7 29.80 21.27 -27.84
C PRO A 7 30.00 19.86 -27.26
N ASN A 8 30.46 19.80 -26.00
CA ASN A 8 30.49 18.59 -25.21
C ASN A 8 29.04 18.13 -24.91
N LEU A 9 28.53 17.18 -25.68
CA LEU A 9 27.33 16.43 -25.30
C LEU A 9 27.71 15.30 -24.32
N SER A 10 27.30 15.49 -23.07
CA SER A 10 27.31 14.48 -22.00
C SER A 10 26.61 13.20 -22.46
N ALA A 11 27.19 12.05 -22.08
CA ALA A 11 26.71 10.72 -22.49
C ALA A 11 25.37 10.31 -21.87
N ASP A 12 24.84 11.09 -20.92
CA ASP A 12 23.53 10.86 -20.31
C ASP A 12 22.39 11.67 -20.96
N GLY A 13 22.69 12.57 -21.92
CA GLY A 13 21.67 13.45 -22.49
C GLY A 13 21.10 14.46 -21.48
N TYR A 14 21.87 14.78 -20.43
CA TYR A 14 21.55 15.76 -19.41
C TYR A 14 22.56 16.89 -19.42
N THR A 15 22.09 18.10 -19.70
CA THR A 15 22.76 19.35 -19.35
C THR A 15 21.94 19.97 -18.21
N ARG A 16 22.47 19.92 -16.98
CA ARG A 16 21.93 20.64 -15.82
C ARG A 16 22.55 22.03 -15.75
N PHE A 17 21.84 22.94 -15.07
CA PHE A 17 22.01 24.39 -15.12
C PHE A 17 23.42 24.84 -14.69
N ASN A 18 24.02 25.71 -15.52
CA ASN A 18 25.19 26.56 -15.31
C ASN A 18 26.42 25.93 -14.63
N ASP A 19 27.24 25.27 -15.43
CA ASP A 19 28.69 25.18 -15.17
C ASP A 19 29.36 26.50 -15.63
N GLU A 20 29.32 27.53 -14.80
CA GLU A 20 30.36 28.57 -14.81
C GLU A 20 31.28 28.34 -13.62
N THR A 21 32.40 27.68 -13.92
CA THR A 21 33.52 27.44 -13.02
C THR A 21 34.10 28.75 -12.46
N ILE A 22 33.92 28.99 -11.15
CA ILE A 22 34.76 29.93 -10.39
C ILE A 22 35.81 29.12 -9.66
N ASN A 23 37.06 29.30 -10.08
CA ASN A 23 38.26 28.79 -9.42
C ASN A 23 38.46 29.53 -8.09
N LEU A 24 38.40 28.82 -6.96
CA LEU A 24 39.19 29.22 -5.79
C LEU A 24 39.86 28.00 -5.17
N SER A 25 41.19 28.01 -5.27
CA SER A 25 42.08 27.07 -4.61
C SER A 25 42.77 27.77 -3.43
N ARG A 26 43.19 26.96 -2.44
CA ARG A 26 44.09 27.23 -1.31
C ARG A 26 43.49 27.88 -0.05
N ASN A 27 43.27 27.07 0.98
CA ASN A 27 44.22 26.89 2.10
C ASN A 27 43.66 25.85 3.10
N LEU A 28 44.29 24.69 3.18
CA LEU A 28 44.09 23.69 4.23
C LEU A 28 45.46 23.18 4.67
N ARG A 29 45.86 23.62 5.87
CA ARG A 29 46.89 23.13 6.81
C ARG A 29 46.46 23.77 8.14
N SER A 30 46.47 23.15 9.31
CA SER A 30 46.97 21.90 9.84
C SER A 30 46.35 21.73 11.24
N ASP A 31 46.67 20.63 11.91
CA ASP A 31 46.61 20.40 13.37
C ASP A 31 45.35 19.71 13.92
N GLN A 32 45.48 18.39 14.06
CA GLN A 32 44.70 17.55 14.97
C GLN A 32 45.55 17.30 16.22
N ASP A 33 45.17 17.92 17.33
CA ASP A 33 45.49 17.42 18.68
C ASP A 33 44.17 16.96 19.32
N GLY A 34 44.22 15.77 19.92
CA GLY A 34 43.08 15.13 20.54
C GLY A 34 42.78 15.68 21.93
N HIS A 35 41.50 15.71 22.28
CA HIS A 35 41.07 15.66 23.67
C HIS A 35 39.74 14.93 23.82
N GLU A 36 39.71 14.12 24.88
CA GLU A 36 38.65 13.22 25.34
C GLU A 36 37.40 13.99 25.77
N ILE A 37 36.21 13.46 25.42
CA ILE A 37 34.91 13.99 25.81
C ILE A 37 34.50 13.36 27.14
N SER A 38 34.47 14.16 28.21
CA SER A 38 33.78 13.84 29.45
C SER A 38 32.32 14.30 29.36
N SER A 39 31.40 13.42 29.74
CA SER A 39 29.97 13.66 29.90
C SER A 39 29.69 14.73 30.97
N GLY A 40 29.06 15.84 30.56
CA GLY A 40 28.54 16.85 31.48
C GLY A 40 27.16 17.31 31.02
N ALA A 41 26.15 17.06 31.85
CA ALA A 41 24.79 17.57 31.68
C ALA A 41 24.81 19.10 31.62
N ALA A 42 24.27 19.68 30.54
CA ALA A 42 24.25 21.12 30.35
C ALA A 42 23.09 21.74 31.15
N GLU A 43 23.46 22.44 32.23
CA GLU A 43 22.61 23.41 32.92
C GLU A 43 22.40 24.64 32.02
N MET A 44 21.13 24.98 31.81
CA MET A 44 20.66 26.05 30.95
C MET A 44 20.67 27.38 31.75
N HIS A 45 21.66 28.24 31.52
CA HIS A 45 21.63 29.64 31.97
C HIS A 45 21.18 30.54 30.82
N SER A 46 19.92 30.96 30.84
CA SER A 46 19.37 31.99 29.96
C SER A 46 19.51 33.37 30.60
N THR A 47 20.23 34.28 29.94
CA THR A 47 20.12 35.73 30.19
C THR A 47 18.79 36.25 29.63
N ALA A 48 18.18 37.17 30.38
CA ALA A 48 16.85 37.71 30.19
C ALA A 48 16.61 38.35 28.80
N ASP A 49 15.53 37.94 28.13
CA ASP A 49 14.89 38.66 27.03
C ASP A 49 13.38 38.33 27.03
N GLU A 50 12.56 39.27 26.56
CA GLU A 50 11.09 39.33 26.62
C GLU A 50 10.38 37.97 26.53
N GLN A 51 9.56 37.65 27.54
CA GLN A 51 8.84 36.39 27.66
C GLN A 51 7.79 36.24 26.55
N ASP A 52 8.15 35.54 25.46
CA ASP A 52 7.23 35.00 24.46
C ASP A 52 6.30 33.98 25.17
N LEU A 53 5.16 34.44 25.64
CA LEU A 53 4.15 33.62 26.30
C LEU A 53 3.31 32.88 25.24
N PRO A 54 3.00 31.58 25.45
CA PRO A 54 2.18 30.82 24.52
C PRO A 54 0.75 31.40 24.45
N ASN A 55 0.18 31.45 23.24
CA ASN A 55 -1.17 31.99 23.03
C ASN A 55 -2.25 31.14 23.69
N MET A 56 -2.11 29.82 23.57
CA MET A 56 -2.91 28.83 24.30
C MET A 56 -1.96 27.93 25.10
N ILE A 57 -2.36 27.58 26.31
CA ILE A 57 -1.65 26.56 27.08
C ILE A 57 -2.28 25.22 26.74
N GLY A 58 -1.44 24.25 26.35
CA GLY A 58 -1.87 22.91 26.01
C GLY A 58 -2.72 22.30 27.11
N SER A 59 -3.70 21.50 26.72
CA SER A 59 -4.71 20.93 27.63
C SER A 59 -4.07 20.10 28.77
N GLN A 60 -2.87 19.57 28.51
CA GLN A 60 -2.06 18.76 29.44
C GLN A 60 -1.45 19.55 30.63
N SER A 61 -1.42 20.88 30.59
CA SER A 61 -0.89 21.72 31.69
C SER A 61 -1.89 21.96 32.83
N SER A 62 -3.19 21.77 32.55
CA SER A 62 -4.30 22.27 33.37
C SER A 62 -4.54 21.50 34.68
N LEU A 63 -3.97 20.30 34.83
CA LEU A 63 -4.27 19.40 35.95
C LEU A 63 -3.37 19.55 37.20
N ASN A 64 -2.34 20.39 37.16
CA ASN A 64 -1.60 20.74 38.39
C ASN A 64 -2.28 21.84 39.21
N HIS A 65 -3.44 22.34 38.79
CA HIS A 65 -4.13 23.46 39.43
C HIS A 65 -5.60 23.19 39.79
N GLU A 66 -5.93 22.01 40.31
CA GLU A 66 -7.12 21.87 41.18
C GLU A 66 -6.80 22.40 42.58
N TYR A 67 -6.61 23.73 42.72
CA TYR A 67 -6.81 24.52 43.96
C TYR A 67 -6.38 25.96 43.62
N VAL A 68 -7.21 26.75 42.93
CA VAL A 68 -7.48 28.18 43.22
C VAL A 68 -8.73 28.57 42.43
N THR A 69 -9.88 28.51 43.08
CA THR A 69 -11.04 29.33 42.68
C THR A 69 -10.82 30.73 43.24
N ASP A 70 -10.51 31.71 42.39
CA ASP A 70 -11.10 33.05 42.43
C ASP A 70 -10.59 33.95 41.28
N GLY A 71 -11.43 34.90 40.91
CA GLY A 71 -11.55 35.47 39.56
C GLY A 71 -10.35 36.24 38.99
N VAL A 72 -10.31 36.24 37.64
CA VAL A 72 -9.83 37.26 36.66
C VAL A 72 -8.45 37.91 36.90
N SER A 73 -7.72 37.50 37.93
CA SER A 73 -6.41 38.04 38.32
C SER A 73 -5.38 36.94 38.63
N GLY A 74 -5.77 35.67 38.46
CA GLY A 74 -4.94 34.49 38.73
C GLY A 74 -4.01 34.05 37.59
N GLU A 75 -4.41 34.18 36.32
CA GLU A 75 -3.58 33.76 35.18
C GLU A 75 -2.25 34.54 35.07
N MET A 76 -2.23 35.78 35.57
CA MET A 76 -1.09 36.69 35.43
C MET A 76 0.01 36.48 36.47
N ARG A 77 -0.23 35.69 37.54
CA ARG A 77 0.80 35.40 38.57
C ARG A 77 1.58 34.10 38.34
N ILE A 78 1.09 33.21 37.47
CA ILE A 78 1.54 31.80 37.43
C ILE A 78 2.67 31.54 36.41
N LEU A 79 2.90 32.43 35.45
CA LEU A 79 4.01 32.32 34.47
C LEU A 79 5.20 33.24 34.80
N SER A 80 5.51 33.41 36.10
CA SER A 80 6.61 34.29 36.54
C SER A 80 7.98 33.60 36.59
N ASP A 81 8.06 32.27 36.74
CA ASP A 81 9.32 31.51 36.67
C ASP A 81 9.59 31.08 35.21
N PRO A 82 10.76 31.44 34.62
CA PRO A 82 11.17 31.03 33.28
C PRO A 82 11.08 29.51 33.04
N ARG A 83 11.23 28.69 34.10
CA ARG A 83 11.15 27.22 34.01
C ARG A 83 9.73 26.72 33.73
N ASP A 84 8.71 27.41 34.21
CA ASP A 84 7.31 27.03 33.98
C ASP A 84 6.84 27.43 32.58
N VAL A 85 7.36 28.54 32.05
CA VAL A 85 7.17 28.94 30.64
C VAL A 85 7.79 27.92 29.70
N GLY A 86 9.01 27.44 29.99
CA GLY A 86 9.68 26.41 29.20
C GLY A 86 8.88 25.09 29.12
N LYS A 87 8.41 24.59 30.27
CA LYS A 87 7.56 23.38 30.34
C LYS A 87 6.24 23.53 29.59
N SER A 88 5.63 24.72 29.63
CA SER A 88 4.42 25.00 28.87
C SER A 88 4.66 24.90 27.37
N TRP A 89 5.78 25.44 26.86
CA TRP A 89 6.13 25.33 25.45
C TRP A 89 6.44 23.90 25.04
N GLU A 90 7.18 23.13 25.85
CA GLU A 90 7.45 21.71 25.58
C GLU A 90 6.15 20.90 25.46
N THR A 91 5.19 21.17 26.34
CA THR A 91 3.87 20.53 26.31
C THR A 91 3.11 20.89 25.02
N ASN A 92 3.11 22.17 24.63
CA ASN A 92 2.49 22.62 23.39
C ASN A 92 3.15 21.99 22.15
N TYR A 93 4.48 21.87 22.12
CA TYR A 93 5.18 21.23 21.01
C TYR A 93 4.80 19.76 20.86
N HIS A 94 4.70 19.04 21.99
CA HIS A 94 4.29 17.65 21.99
C HIS A 94 2.83 17.49 21.54
N GLU A 95 1.90 18.30 22.06
CA GLU A 95 0.48 18.28 21.66
C GLU A 95 0.30 18.65 20.18
N ALA A 96 1.02 19.67 19.71
CA ALA A 96 1.02 20.09 18.31
C ALA A 96 1.60 19.03 17.36
N ALA A 97 2.60 18.26 17.82
CA ALA A 97 3.14 17.12 17.07
C ALA A 97 2.11 15.98 16.97
N ILE A 98 1.40 15.67 18.06
CA ILE A 98 0.33 14.66 18.07
C ILE A 98 -0.76 15.01 17.06
N PHE A 99 -1.20 16.28 16.97
CA PHE A 99 -2.18 16.68 15.95
C PHE A 99 -1.71 16.41 14.52
N LEU A 100 -0.43 16.68 14.22
CA LEU A 100 0.13 16.40 12.90
C LEU A 100 0.22 14.90 12.63
N GLU A 101 0.54 14.08 13.64
CA GLU A 101 0.53 12.62 13.54
C GLU A 101 -0.88 12.06 13.32
N GLU A 102 -1.88 12.52 14.07
CA GLU A 102 -3.30 12.17 13.90
C GLU A 102 -3.79 12.55 12.50
N GLY A 103 -3.39 13.73 12.01
CA GLY A 103 -3.64 14.20 10.65
C GLY A 103 -3.04 13.28 9.58
N ALA A 104 -1.77 12.86 9.76
CA ALA A 104 -1.08 11.94 8.84
C ALA A 104 -1.69 10.53 8.85
N ASN A 105 -2.11 10.05 10.02
CA ASN A 105 -2.68 8.73 10.23
C ASN A 105 -4.19 8.65 9.90
N ASN A 106 -4.83 9.79 9.61
CA ASN A 106 -6.28 9.91 9.38
C ASN A 106 -7.07 9.40 10.60
N GLU A 107 -6.70 9.88 11.77
CA GLU A 107 -7.38 9.64 13.04
C GLU A 107 -8.29 10.81 13.39
N LYS A 108 -9.43 10.53 14.02
CA LYS A 108 -10.37 11.59 14.40
C LYS A 108 -9.83 12.36 15.60
N PHE A 109 -9.95 13.68 15.54
CA PHE A 109 -9.54 14.58 16.63
C PHE A 109 -10.45 14.45 17.89
N ASP A 110 -11.63 13.82 17.80
CA ASP A 110 -12.56 13.61 18.93
C ASP A 110 -11.93 12.82 20.10
N SER A 111 -10.91 11.99 19.80
CA SER A 111 -10.21 11.14 20.78
C SER A 111 -8.81 11.64 21.12
N HIS A 112 -8.53 12.92 20.85
CA HIS A 112 -7.24 13.52 21.13
C HIS A 112 -6.88 13.40 22.63
N PRO A 113 -5.66 12.98 22.98
CA PRO A 113 -5.25 12.80 24.38
C PRO A 113 -4.98 14.15 25.06
N SER A 114 -6.04 14.86 25.45
CA SER A 114 -5.94 16.11 26.19
C SER A 114 -5.53 15.92 27.65
N ASP A 115 -5.88 14.78 28.25
CA ASP A 115 -5.53 14.46 29.64
C ASP A 115 -4.09 13.90 29.75
N PRO A 116 -3.24 14.38 30.68
CA PRO A 116 -1.90 13.84 30.95
C PRO A 116 -1.88 12.35 31.28
N LYS A 117 -2.98 11.82 31.83
CA LYS A 117 -3.14 10.39 32.16
C LYS A 117 -3.38 9.53 30.91
N ALA A 118 -3.85 10.12 29.81
CA ALA A 118 -4.14 9.45 28.55
C ALA A 118 -2.91 9.40 27.62
N VAL A 119 -2.01 10.39 27.70
CA VAL A 119 -0.81 10.50 26.85
C VAL A 119 0.09 9.24 26.93
N PRO A 120 0.43 8.68 28.10
CA PRO A 120 1.24 7.46 28.14
C PRO A 120 0.57 6.26 27.46
N ALA A 121 -0.76 6.15 27.57
CA ALA A 121 -1.52 5.12 26.89
C ALA A 121 -1.54 5.34 25.38
N TYR A 122 -1.69 6.58 24.93
CA TYR A 122 -1.57 6.98 23.53
C TYR A 122 -0.21 6.59 22.94
N LEU A 123 0.88 7.02 23.58
CA LEU A 123 2.24 6.75 23.12
C LEU A 123 2.57 5.26 23.10
N LEU A 124 2.05 4.48 24.06
CA LEU A 124 2.23 3.03 24.10
C LEU A 124 1.51 2.33 22.93
N VAL A 125 0.27 2.75 22.63
CA VAL A 125 -0.51 2.20 21.51
C VAL A 125 0.09 2.59 20.15
N HIS A 126 0.69 3.77 20.05
CA HIS A 126 1.30 4.26 18.80
C HIS A 126 2.75 3.81 18.59
N ASN A 127 3.25 2.91 19.44
CA ASN A 127 4.59 2.37 19.32
C ASN A 127 4.67 1.25 18.26
N ASN A 128 5.79 1.18 17.54
CA ASN A 128 6.10 0.13 16.57
C ASN A 128 6.05 -1.29 17.17
N TRP A 129 6.38 -1.44 18.46
CA TRP A 129 6.28 -2.74 19.13
C TRP A 129 4.83 -3.22 19.27
N TYR A 130 3.91 -2.31 19.62
CA TYR A 130 2.47 -2.62 19.68
C TYR A 130 1.95 -3.02 18.30
N TYR A 131 2.32 -2.28 17.25
CA TYR A 131 1.95 -2.64 15.87
C TYR A 131 2.52 -3.99 15.43
N GLY A 132 3.76 -4.30 15.83
CA GLY A 132 4.40 -5.58 15.55
C GLY A 132 3.70 -6.75 16.25
N LEU A 133 3.29 -6.57 17.50
CA LEU A 133 2.59 -7.58 18.30
C LEU A 133 1.18 -7.88 17.76
N ASP A 134 0.40 -6.85 17.41
CA ASP A 134 -0.95 -7.01 16.80
C ASP A 134 -0.86 -7.74 15.45
N LEU A 135 0.14 -7.39 14.64
CA LEU A 135 0.40 -8.05 13.36
C LEU A 135 0.83 -9.51 13.54
N PHE A 136 1.74 -9.79 14.47
CA PHE A 136 2.24 -11.14 14.73
C PHE A 136 1.13 -12.04 15.25
N THR A 137 0.40 -11.61 16.28
CA THR A 137 -0.69 -12.39 16.90
C THR A 137 -1.82 -12.66 15.91
N SER A 138 -2.22 -11.65 15.12
CA SER A 138 -3.19 -11.81 14.04
C SER A 138 -2.72 -12.80 12.96
N SER A 139 -1.44 -12.73 12.56
CA SER A 139 -0.87 -13.65 11.56
C SER A 139 -0.83 -15.09 12.06
N VAL A 140 -0.45 -15.30 13.33
CA VAL A 140 -0.48 -16.63 13.98
C VAL A 140 -1.90 -17.18 14.01
N LEU A 141 -2.90 -16.35 14.37
CA LEU A 141 -4.30 -16.77 14.44
C LEU A 141 -4.84 -17.25 13.08
N LEU A 142 -4.44 -16.58 11.99
CA LEU A 142 -4.80 -17.03 10.62
C LEU A 142 -4.06 -18.31 10.23
N ALA A 143 -2.76 -18.39 10.54
CA ALA A 143 -1.91 -19.54 10.19
C ALA A 143 -2.32 -20.83 10.92
N LEU A 144 -2.96 -20.73 12.10
CA LEU A 144 -3.50 -21.90 12.82
C LEU A 144 -4.48 -22.71 11.97
N ALA A 145 -5.17 -22.10 10.99
CA ALA A 145 -6.05 -22.82 10.08
C ALA A 145 -5.33 -23.87 9.20
N LEU A 146 -4.00 -23.83 9.09
CA LEU A 146 -3.21 -24.86 8.41
C LEU A 146 -3.04 -26.13 9.25
N GLY A 147 -3.05 -26.00 10.58
CA GLY A 147 -2.79 -27.10 11.51
C GLY A 147 -4.02 -27.58 12.30
N GLU A 148 -5.10 -26.82 12.28
CA GLU A 148 -6.40 -27.21 12.84
C GLU A 148 -7.15 -28.17 11.91
N ASP A 149 -7.91 -29.12 12.46
CA ASP A 149 -8.75 -29.97 11.64
C ASP A 149 -9.82 -29.14 10.88
N PRO A 150 -9.96 -29.33 9.55
CA PRO A 150 -9.22 -30.27 8.71
C PRO A 150 -7.82 -29.76 8.29
N ALA A 151 -6.78 -30.45 8.78
CA ALA A 151 -5.41 -29.97 8.77
C ALA A 151 -4.60 -30.42 7.55
N VAL A 152 -3.60 -29.63 7.16
CA VAL A 152 -2.55 -30.08 6.25
C VAL A 152 -1.72 -31.15 6.96
N ALA A 153 -1.54 -32.31 6.33
CA ALA A 153 -0.90 -33.47 6.96
C ALA A 153 0.48 -33.18 7.59
N ALA A 154 1.28 -32.30 6.97
CA ALA A 154 2.59 -31.89 7.47
C ALA A 154 2.55 -31.01 8.74
N PHE A 155 1.43 -30.31 8.98
CA PHE A 155 1.28 -29.33 10.05
C PHE A 155 0.18 -29.70 11.06
N LYS A 156 -0.29 -30.95 11.06
CA LYS A 156 -1.39 -31.39 11.92
C LYS A 156 -1.07 -31.19 13.40
N LEU A 157 -1.85 -30.35 14.07
CA LEU A 157 -1.72 -30.07 15.50
C LEU A 157 -2.78 -30.84 16.31
N PRO A 158 -2.45 -31.36 17.50
CA PRO A 158 -3.46 -31.86 18.42
C PRO A 158 -4.48 -30.76 18.78
N VAL A 159 -5.77 -31.11 18.86
CA VAL A 159 -6.88 -30.17 19.15
C VAL A 159 -6.62 -29.33 20.40
N VAL A 160 -6.03 -29.91 21.44
CA VAL A 160 -5.69 -29.21 22.68
C VAL A 160 -4.63 -28.13 22.43
N MET A 161 -3.59 -28.45 21.66
CA MET A 161 -2.50 -27.48 21.37
C MET A 161 -3.01 -26.33 20.52
N SER A 162 -3.77 -26.61 19.46
CA SER A 162 -4.34 -25.56 18.60
C SER A 162 -5.31 -24.65 19.37
N SER A 163 -6.13 -25.23 20.26
CA SER A 163 -7.05 -24.46 21.12
C SER A 163 -6.32 -23.58 22.13
N ILE A 164 -5.23 -24.06 22.73
CA ILE A 164 -4.40 -23.25 23.66
C ILE A 164 -3.75 -22.08 22.91
N MET A 165 -3.20 -22.34 21.72
CA MET A 165 -2.61 -21.29 20.88
C MET A 165 -3.65 -20.25 20.45
N GLU A 166 -4.86 -20.69 20.09
CA GLU A 166 -5.97 -19.81 19.72
C GLU A 166 -6.40 -18.93 20.91
N ILE A 167 -6.60 -19.51 22.10
CA ILE A 167 -6.97 -18.76 23.31
C ILE A 167 -5.85 -17.77 23.69
N ALA A 168 -4.59 -18.17 23.62
CA ALA A 168 -3.47 -17.29 23.90
C ALA A 168 -3.46 -16.07 22.96
N ALA A 169 -3.65 -16.29 21.65
CA ALA A 169 -3.74 -15.21 20.66
C ALA A 169 -4.96 -14.29 20.91
N LEU A 170 -6.12 -14.86 21.25
CA LEU A 170 -7.32 -14.07 21.55
C LEU A 170 -7.16 -13.24 22.83
N ILE A 171 -6.49 -13.77 23.86
CA ILE A 171 -6.17 -13.03 25.09
C ILE A 171 -5.21 -11.87 24.80
N THR A 172 -4.19 -12.08 23.96
CA THR A 172 -3.29 -10.99 23.58
C THR A 172 -4.03 -9.87 22.84
N ILE A 173 -4.90 -10.21 21.88
CA ILE A 173 -5.72 -9.23 21.17
C ILE A 173 -6.71 -8.53 22.12
N ALA A 174 -7.27 -9.25 23.10
CA ALA A 174 -8.13 -8.65 24.13
C ALA A 174 -7.36 -7.61 24.97
N GLY A 175 -6.12 -7.91 25.35
CA GLY A 175 -5.23 -6.97 26.05
C GLY A 175 -4.93 -5.73 25.23
N GLU A 176 -4.70 -5.87 23.93
CA GLU A 176 -4.50 -4.73 23.01
C GLU A 176 -5.72 -3.82 22.88
N VAL A 177 -6.92 -4.41 22.82
CA VAL A 177 -8.19 -3.66 22.80
C VAL A 177 -8.40 -2.94 24.13
N PHE A 178 -8.05 -3.57 25.25
CA PHE A 178 -8.09 -2.94 26.57
C PHE A 178 -7.15 -1.73 26.68
N LEU A 179 -5.96 -1.79 26.09
CA LEU A 179 -5.04 -0.64 26.04
C LEU A 179 -5.63 0.52 25.23
N LYS A 180 -6.25 0.23 24.08
CA LYS A 180 -6.98 1.24 23.27
C LYS A 180 -8.15 1.85 24.06
N LEU A 181 -8.85 1.05 24.85
CA LEU A 181 -9.94 1.49 25.70
C LEU A 181 -9.51 2.47 26.78
N ARG A 182 -8.30 2.31 27.32
CA ARG A 182 -7.74 3.25 28.32
C ARG A 182 -7.51 4.65 27.76
N TRP A 183 -7.15 4.77 26.49
CA TRP A 183 -6.96 6.06 25.82
C TRP A 183 -8.28 6.64 25.28
N ILE A 184 -9.04 5.87 24.48
CA ILE A 184 -10.20 6.37 23.73
C ILE A 184 -11.46 6.51 24.61
N GLY A 185 -11.56 5.72 25.68
CA GLY A 185 -12.72 5.67 26.56
C GLY A 185 -13.88 4.79 26.06
N TRP A 186 -14.71 4.34 27.01
CA TRP A 186 -15.79 3.37 26.77
C TRP A 186 -16.87 3.84 25.78
N ARG A 187 -17.36 5.08 25.93
CA ARG A 187 -18.44 5.62 25.09
C ARG A 187 -18.02 5.69 23.62
N THR A 188 -16.80 6.17 23.37
CA THR A 188 -16.27 6.36 22.02
C THR A 188 -15.97 5.02 21.33
N ILE A 189 -15.41 4.04 22.05
CA ILE A 189 -15.17 2.69 21.49
C ILE A 189 -16.47 1.98 21.13
N LEU A 190 -17.49 2.07 21.97
CA LEU A 190 -18.79 1.45 21.71
C LEU A 190 -19.54 2.10 20.53
N ARG A 191 -19.32 3.40 20.29
CA ARG A 191 -19.88 4.11 19.13
C ARG A 191 -19.14 3.77 17.83
N HIS A 192 -17.87 3.37 17.92
CA HIS A 192 -17.05 3.07 16.75
C HIS A 192 -17.33 1.66 16.21
N LYS A 193 -18.06 1.59 15.09
CA LYS A 193 -18.56 0.34 14.48
C LYS A 193 -17.49 -0.75 14.27
N ARG A 194 -16.27 -0.37 13.86
CA ARG A 194 -15.19 -1.33 13.57
C ARG A 194 -14.69 -2.04 14.83
N THR A 195 -14.42 -1.27 15.89
CA THR A 195 -13.96 -1.83 17.17
C THR A 195 -15.06 -2.67 17.81
N MET A 196 -16.32 -2.27 17.67
CA MET A 196 -17.47 -3.07 18.10
C MET A 196 -17.53 -4.43 17.43
N ILE A 197 -17.41 -4.48 16.10
CA ILE A 197 -17.38 -5.76 15.37
C ILE A 197 -16.20 -6.60 15.83
N LYS A 198 -14.99 -6.02 15.99
CA LYS A 198 -13.81 -6.72 16.51
C LYS A 198 -14.04 -7.31 17.91
N CYS A 199 -14.67 -6.56 18.82
CA CYS A 199 -14.97 -7.01 20.17
C CYS A 199 -16.00 -8.14 20.17
N LEU A 200 -17.05 -8.02 19.35
CA LEU A 200 -18.07 -9.06 19.20
C LEU A 200 -17.47 -10.36 18.64
N THR A 201 -16.66 -10.28 17.58
CA THR A 201 -16.00 -11.45 17.00
C THR A 201 -15.02 -12.08 17.98
N LEU A 202 -14.26 -11.26 18.73
CA LEU A 202 -13.34 -11.74 19.75
C LEU A 202 -14.08 -12.51 20.86
N LEU A 203 -15.21 -11.99 21.32
CA LEU A 203 -16.02 -12.63 22.35
C LEU A 203 -16.57 -13.99 21.87
N VAL A 204 -17.19 -14.02 20.68
CA VAL A 204 -17.75 -15.25 20.11
C VAL A 204 -16.66 -16.31 19.92
N MET A 205 -15.51 -15.92 19.35
CA MET A 205 -14.40 -16.83 19.10
C MET A 205 -13.75 -17.34 20.39
N PHE A 206 -13.63 -16.49 21.42
CA PHE A 206 -13.08 -16.90 22.70
C PHE A 206 -13.94 -17.98 23.37
N PHE A 207 -15.27 -17.77 23.38
CA PHE A 207 -16.19 -18.77 23.92
C PHE A 207 -16.16 -20.07 23.13
N GLU A 208 -16.11 -20.01 21.80
CA GLU A 208 -16.03 -21.21 20.98
C GLU A 208 -14.72 -21.97 21.21
N ALA A 209 -13.57 -21.28 21.26
CA ALA A 209 -12.28 -21.89 21.53
C ALA A 209 -12.26 -22.57 22.92
N LEU A 210 -12.89 -21.95 23.93
CA LEU A 210 -13.07 -22.55 25.25
C LEU A 210 -13.92 -23.82 25.20
N VAL A 211 -15.03 -23.80 24.44
CA VAL A 211 -15.89 -24.98 24.26
C VAL A 211 -15.15 -26.12 23.57
N VAL A 212 -14.32 -25.84 22.55
CA VAL A 212 -13.50 -26.85 21.87
C VAL A 212 -12.47 -27.45 22.84
N LEU A 213 -11.82 -26.61 23.65
CA LEU A 213 -10.84 -27.06 24.64
C LEU A 213 -11.48 -28.00 25.69
N ILE A 214 -12.66 -27.64 26.19
CA ILE A 214 -13.40 -28.45 27.18
C ILE A 214 -13.85 -29.78 26.56
N ARG A 215 -14.42 -29.75 25.34
CA ARG A 215 -14.92 -30.95 24.66
C ARG A 215 -13.82 -31.87 24.12
N ARG A 216 -12.60 -31.35 23.95
CA ARG A 216 -11.46 -32.02 23.31
C ARG A 216 -11.75 -32.53 21.88
N SER A 217 -12.78 -32.00 21.23
CA SER A 217 -13.21 -32.37 19.88
C SER A 217 -13.64 -31.12 19.13
N SER A 218 -13.21 -30.99 17.88
CA SER A 218 -13.70 -29.95 16.97
C SER A 218 -15.17 -30.20 16.61
N HIS A 219 -15.97 -29.14 16.58
CA HIS A 219 -17.32 -29.15 16.01
C HIS A 219 -17.33 -28.36 14.70
N PHE A 220 -18.50 -28.02 14.17
CA PHE A 220 -18.63 -27.18 12.98
C PHE A 220 -18.23 -25.73 13.32
N ARG A 221 -17.09 -25.24 12.80
CA ARG A 221 -16.45 -23.99 13.24
C ARG A 221 -16.39 -22.91 12.16
N VAL A 222 -17.55 -22.46 11.69
CA VAL A 222 -17.64 -21.40 10.66
C VAL A 222 -17.14 -20.03 11.13
N THR A 223 -17.12 -19.77 12.45
CA THR A 223 -16.65 -18.48 13.00
C THR A 223 -15.19 -18.18 12.68
N ARG A 224 -14.38 -19.23 12.40
CA ARG A 224 -13.01 -19.11 11.90
C ARG A 224 -12.92 -18.22 10.66
N ALA A 225 -13.96 -18.19 9.82
CA ALA A 225 -13.99 -17.37 8.61
C ALA A 225 -13.87 -15.87 8.90
N PHE A 226 -14.18 -15.42 10.12
CA PHE A 226 -14.05 -14.03 10.54
C PHE A 226 -12.65 -13.64 11.05
N ARG A 227 -11.72 -14.60 11.27
CA ARG A 227 -10.34 -14.33 11.73
C ARG A 227 -9.62 -13.22 10.95
N PRO A 228 -9.74 -13.10 9.61
CA PRO A 228 -9.06 -12.04 8.86
C PRO A 228 -9.39 -10.62 9.34
N ILE A 229 -10.49 -10.41 10.08
CA ILE A 229 -10.82 -9.09 10.64
C ILE A 229 -9.73 -8.55 11.58
N PHE A 230 -9.08 -9.44 12.33
CA PHE A 230 -7.99 -9.05 13.25
C PHE A 230 -6.80 -8.53 12.46
N LEU A 231 -6.40 -9.25 11.40
CA LEU A 231 -5.32 -8.83 10.50
C LEU A 231 -5.64 -7.50 9.79
N ILE A 232 -6.88 -7.33 9.29
CA ILE A 232 -7.30 -6.13 8.56
C ILE A 232 -7.35 -4.89 9.48
N ASP A 233 -7.61 -5.06 10.77
CA ASP A 233 -7.66 -3.95 11.72
C ASP A 233 -6.27 -3.43 12.13
N THR A 234 -5.20 -4.20 11.87
CA THR A 234 -3.82 -3.81 12.15
C THR A 234 -3.39 -2.54 11.39
N ARG A 235 -2.39 -1.83 11.93
CA ARG A 235 -1.83 -0.61 11.31
C ARG A 235 -1.19 -0.89 9.95
N SER A 236 -0.50 -2.03 9.81
CA SER A 236 0.22 -2.43 8.60
C SER A 236 -0.72 -2.73 7.42
N PHE A 237 -1.89 -3.31 7.68
CA PHE A 237 -2.91 -3.61 6.67
C PHE A 237 -3.91 -2.47 6.45
N GLY A 238 -3.57 -1.24 6.88
CA GLY A 238 -4.42 -0.06 6.68
C GLY A 238 -4.75 0.24 5.21
N ALA A 239 -3.90 -0.14 4.26
CA ALA A 239 -4.19 -0.07 2.82
C ALA A 239 -5.27 -1.06 2.40
N VAL A 240 -5.16 -2.33 2.84
CA VAL A 240 -6.14 -3.40 2.57
C VAL A 240 -7.51 -3.04 3.16
N ARG A 241 -7.55 -2.56 4.41
CA ARG A 241 -8.76 -2.07 5.07
C ARG A 241 -9.45 -0.95 4.28
N ARG A 242 -8.65 0.00 3.79
CA ARG A 242 -9.11 1.10 2.95
C ARG A 242 -9.70 0.60 1.63
N PHE A 243 -9.11 -0.43 1.04
CA PHE A 243 -9.57 -1.04 -0.21
C PHE A 243 -10.87 -1.84 -0.02
N ILE A 244 -10.98 -2.65 1.04
CA ILE A 244 -12.21 -3.39 1.38
C ILE A 244 -13.38 -2.43 1.59
N ARG A 245 -13.17 -1.33 2.32
CA ARG A 245 -14.20 -0.31 2.51
C ARG A 245 -14.67 0.27 1.18
N GLN A 246 -13.76 0.53 0.26
CA GLN A 246 -14.11 1.07 -1.06
C GLN A 246 -14.97 0.08 -1.85
N ILE A 247 -14.60 -1.21 -1.85
CA ILE A 247 -15.41 -2.27 -2.49
C ILE A 247 -16.83 -2.29 -1.90
N LEU A 248 -16.95 -2.30 -0.58
CA LEU A 248 -18.25 -2.32 0.10
C LEU A 248 -19.07 -1.06 -0.16
N GLN A 249 -18.43 0.11 -0.30
CA GLN A 249 -19.11 1.36 -0.65
C GLN A 249 -19.56 1.40 -2.12
N SER A 250 -18.86 0.70 -3.02
CA SER A 250 -19.27 0.55 -4.42
C SER A 250 -20.33 -0.52 -4.65
N MET A 251 -20.63 -1.38 -3.67
CA MET A 251 -21.58 -2.49 -3.82
C MET A 251 -23.02 -2.08 -4.18
N PRO A 252 -23.65 -1.02 -3.62
CA PRO A 252 -25.09 -0.80 -3.83
C PRO A 252 -25.49 -0.64 -5.32
N PRO A 253 -24.84 0.21 -6.14
CA PRO A 253 -25.16 0.28 -7.57
C PRO A 253 -24.88 -1.02 -8.33
N ILE A 254 -23.94 -1.82 -7.86
CA ILE A 254 -23.59 -3.12 -8.47
C ILE A 254 -24.70 -4.13 -8.20
N LEU A 255 -25.29 -4.13 -7.00
CA LEU A 255 -26.40 -4.99 -6.64
C LEU A 255 -27.64 -4.70 -7.50
N ASP A 256 -27.92 -3.44 -7.83
CA ASP A 256 -29.00 -3.06 -8.74
C ASP A 256 -28.79 -3.66 -10.15
N MET A 257 -27.56 -3.54 -10.67
CA MET A 257 -27.19 -4.11 -11.98
C MET A 257 -27.21 -5.64 -11.97
N MET A 258 -26.80 -6.27 -10.87
CA MET A 258 -26.91 -7.71 -10.68
C MET A 258 -28.38 -8.15 -10.65
N GLY A 259 -29.28 -7.37 -10.03
CA GLY A 259 -30.72 -7.62 -10.08
C GLY A 259 -31.25 -7.66 -11.52
N LEU A 260 -30.85 -6.69 -12.35
CA LEU A 260 -31.18 -6.67 -13.78
C LEU A 260 -30.62 -7.90 -14.51
N LEU A 261 -29.37 -8.28 -14.22
CA LEU A 261 -28.74 -9.46 -14.80
C LEU A 261 -29.51 -10.74 -14.46
N PHE A 262 -29.84 -10.95 -13.18
CA PHE A 262 -30.59 -12.12 -12.73
C PHE A 262 -31.99 -12.17 -13.33
N PHE A 263 -32.63 -11.02 -13.56
CA PHE A 263 -33.91 -10.95 -14.27
C PHE A 263 -33.80 -11.51 -15.70
N PHE A 264 -32.79 -11.09 -16.47
CA PHE A 264 -32.59 -11.61 -17.83
C PHE A 264 -32.18 -13.08 -17.84
N VAL A 265 -31.28 -13.51 -16.96
CA VAL A 265 -30.89 -14.93 -16.83
C VAL A 265 -32.11 -15.79 -16.53
N SER A 266 -32.97 -15.36 -15.60
CA SER A 266 -34.19 -16.09 -15.24
C SER A 266 -35.21 -16.12 -16.39
N THR A 267 -35.36 -15.01 -17.11
CA THR A 267 -36.26 -14.91 -18.27
C THR A 267 -35.83 -15.86 -19.39
N PHE A 268 -34.54 -15.87 -19.74
CA PHE A 268 -34.01 -16.78 -20.75
C PHE A 268 -34.00 -18.24 -20.27
N ALA A 269 -33.80 -18.51 -18.98
CA ALA A 269 -33.92 -19.85 -18.42
C ALA A 269 -35.36 -20.40 -18.55
N LEU A 270 -36.36 -19.55 -18.29
CA LEU A 270 -37.78 -19.90 -18.49
C LEU A 270 -38.08 -20.15 -19.97
N LEU A 271 -37.63 -19.26 -20.87
CA LEU A 271 -37.81 -19.43 -22.31
C LEU A 271 -37.12 -20.70 -22.84
N GLY A 272 -35.88 -20.95 -22.42
CA GLY A 272 -35.11 -22.14 -22.78
C GLY A 272 -35.76 -23.43 -22.27
N TYR A 273 -36.33 -23.42 -21.07
CA TYR A 273 -37.12 -24.55 -20.57
C TYR A 273 -38.30 -24.86 -21.49
N PHE A 274 -39.12 -23.88 -21.85
CA PHE A 274 -40.26 -24.13 -22.74
C PHE A 274 -39.85 -24.52 -24.17
N LEU A 275 -38.71 -24.03 -24.66
CA LEU A 275 -38.25 -24.30 -26.02
C LEU A 275 -37.57 -25.67 -26.17
N PHE A 276 -36.87 -26.14 -25.13
CA PHE A 276 -35.96 -27.29 -25.22
C PHE A 276 -36.28 -28.47 -24.29
N SER A 277 -37.19 -28.32 -23.31
CA SER A 277 -37.49 -29.40 -22.34
C SER A 277 -38.06 -30.67 -22.97
N GLY A 278 -38.69 -30.56 -24.15
CA GLY A 278 -39.24 -31.69 -24.89
C GLY A 278 -38.22 -32.59 -25.60
N ASP A 279 -36.91 -32.27 -25.53
CA ASP A 279 -35.85 -33.08 -26.13
C ASP A 279 -35.19 -34.01 -25.09
N PRO A 280 -35.34 -35.34 -25.20
CA PRO A 280 -34.73 -36.30 -24.27
C PRO A 280 -33.20 -36.28 -24.29
N HIS A 281 -32.58 -35.83 -25.40
CA HIS A 281 -31.13 -35.78 -25.54
C HIS A 281 -30.51 -34.50 -24.96
N ASN A 282 -31.32 -33.58 -24.44
CA ASN A 282 -30.86 -32.32 -23.86
C ASN A 282 -30.92 -32.33 -22.33
N PRO A 283 -29.80 -32.62 -21.63
CA PRO A 283 -29.79 -32.63 -20.16
C PRO A 283 -29.88 -31.22 -19.54
N HIS A 284 -29.56 -30.17 -20.30
CA HIS A 284 -29.40 -28.81 -19.79
C HIS A 284 -30.73 -28.15 -19.42
N PHE A 285 -31.78 -28.38 -20.21
CA PHE A 285 -33.08 -27.70 -20.09
C PHE A 285 -34.22 -28.61 -19.59
N SER A 286 -33.88 -29.70 -18.90
CA SER A 286 -34.83 -30.70 -18.40
C SER A 286 -35.77 -30.18 -17.31
N THR A 287 -35.28 -29.32 -16.40
CA THR A 287 -36.04 -28.70 -15.32
C THR A 287 -35.79 -27.19 -15.28
N LEU A 288 -36.69 -26.41 -14.67
CA LEU A 288 -36.49 -24.97 -14.54
C LEU A 288 -35.18 -24.63 -13.79
N THR A 289 -34.84 -25.41 -12.75
CA THR A 289 -33.61 -25.22 -11.98
C THR A 289 -32.36 -25.54 -12.80
N THR A 290 -32.36 -26.63 -13.57
CA THR A 290 -31.22 -26.97 -14.43
C THR A 290 -31.09 -26.00 -15.59
N SER A 291 -32.19 -25.48 -16.13
CA SER A 291 -32.20 -24.40 -17.12
C SER A 291 -31.55 -23.14 -16.55
N PHE A 292 -31.94 -22.72 -15.33
CA PHE A 292 -31.34 -21.57 -14.67
C PHE A 292 -29.83 -21.76 -14.45
N VAL A 293 -29.41 -22.93 -13.93
CA VAL A 293 -28.00 -23.24 -13.74
C VAL A 293 -27.25 -23.21 -15.07
N SER A 294 -27.80 -23.81 -16.13
CA SER A 294 -27.16 -23.86 -17.44
C SER A 294 -27.00 -22.47 -18.07
N MET A 295 -28.02 -21.61 -17.93
CA MET A 295 -27.94 -20.22 -18.38
C MET A 295 -26.97 -19.39 -17.53
N PHE A 296 -26.94 -19.63 -16.21
CA PHE A 296 -25.97 -18.98 -15.32
C PHE A 296 -24.52 -19.41 -15.63
N VAL A 297 -24.27 -20.66 -16.00
CA VAL A 297 -22.93 -21.09 -16.46
C VAL A 297 -22.62 -20.48 -17.85
N LEU A 298 -23.62 -20.37 -18.72
CA LEU A 298 -23.47 -19.74 -20.04
C LEU A 298 -23.17 -18.23 -19.94
N LEU A 299 -23.64 -17.55 -18.90
CA LEU A 299 -23.26 -16.17 -18.58
C LEU A 299 -21.73 -16.01 -18.55
N THR A 300 -21.03 -17.01 -18.03
CA THR A 300 -19.57 -17.02 -17.88
C THR A 300 -18.86 -17.62 -19.10
N THR A 301 -19.61 -18.04 -20.13
CA THR A 301 -19.13 -18.76 -21.32
C THR A 301 -18.43 -20.09 -21.06
N ALA A 302 -18.50 -20.64 -19.84
CA ALA A 302 -17.72 -21.82 -19.47
C ALA A 302 -18.21 -23.12 -20.10
N ASN A 303 -19.49 -23.19 -20.50
CA ASN A 303 -20.12 -24.36 -21.11
C ASN A 303 -20.55 -24.12 -22.57
N PHE A 304 -20.00 -23.09 -23.23
CA PHE A 304 -20.19 -22.86 -24.66
C PHE A 304 -19.02 -23.51 -25.43
N PRO A 305 -19.26 -24.32 -26.48
CA PRO A 305 -20.52 -24.50 -27.21
C PRO A 305 -21.48 -25.57 -26.66
N ASP A 306 -21.06 -26.39 -25.70
CA ASP A 306 -21.72 -27.65 -25.30
C ASP A 306 -23.22 -27.50 -24.97
N VAL A 307 -23.60 -26.45 -24.23
CA VAL A 307 -25.00 -26.20 -23.84
C VAL A 307 -25.95 -25.98 -25.03
N MET A 308 -25.43 -25.53 -26.16
CA MET A 308 -26.19 -25.24 -27.38
C MET A 308 -26.29 -26.48 -28.28
N MET A 309 -25.29 -27.36 -28.28
CA MET A 309 -25.12 -28.39 -29.29
C MET A 309 -26.33 -29.33 -29.46
N PRO A 310 -27.01 -29.82 -28.41
CA PRO A 310 -28.20 -30.66 -28.57
C PRO A 310 -29.34 -29.94 -29.31
N ALA A 311 -29.60 -28.68 -28.95
CA ALA A 311 -30.61 -27.87 -29.63
C ALA A 311 -30.19 -27.57 -31.07
N TYR A 312 -28.92 -27.20 -31.30
CA TYR A 312 -28.42 -26.88 -32.64
C TYR A 312 -28.47 -28.07 -33.60
N ALA A 313 -28.21 -29.28 -33.10
CA ALA A 313 -28.34 -30.51 -33.87
C ALA A 313 -29.78 -30.77 -34.35
N ARG A 314 -30.78 -30.33 -33.57
CA ARG A 314 -32.20 -30.44 -33.93
C ARG A 314 -32.63 -29.38 -34.95
N SER A 315 -32.18 -28.14 -34.78
CA SER A 315 -32.42 -27.06 -35.73
C SER A 315 -31.34 -25.99 -35.59
N THR A 316 -30.75 -25.61 -36.72
CA THR A 316 -29.72 -24.57 -36.79
C THR A 316 -30.24 -23.21 -36.32
N TRP A 317 -31.56 -22.95 -36.44
CA TRP A 317 -32.20 -21.72 -35.98
C TRP A 317 -32.16 -21.53 -34.47
N TYR A 318 -32.02 -22.60 -33.68
CA TYR A 318 -31.90 -22.48 -32.23
C TYR A 318 -30.59 -21.82 -31.79
N ALA A 319 -29.59 -21.69 -32.68
CA ALA A 319 -28.42 -20.86 -32.41
C ALA A 319 -28.80 -19.40 -32.10
N LEU A 320 -29.87 -18.87 -32.69
CA LEU A 320 -30.32 -17.49 -32.45
C LEU A 320 -30.70 -17.24 -30.98
N PHE A 321 -31.22 -18.25 -30.28
CA PHE A 321 -31.52 -18.14 -28.85
C PHE A 321 -30.24 -17.92 -28.04
N PHE A 322 -29.21 -18.73 -28.25
CA PHE A 322 -27.95 -18.63 -27.51
C PHE A 322 -27.15 -17.39 -27.91
N ILE A 323 -27.12 -17.04 -29.20
CA ILE A 323 -26.46 -15.84 -29.70
C ILE A 323 -27.13 -14.59 -29.12
N SER A 324 -28.47 -14.50 -29.15
CA SER A 324 -29.18 -13.35 -28.57
C SER A 324 -28.96 -13.23 -27.07
N TYR A 325 -28.93 -14.35 -26.33
CA TYR A 325 -28.56 -14.36 -24.92
C TYR A 325 -27.15 -13.81 -24.69
N LEU A 326 -26.13 -14.29 -25.42
CA LEU A 326 -24.75 -13.80 -25.27
C LEU A 326 -24.62 -12.32 -25.67
N CYS A 327 -25.32 -11.88 -26.71
CA CYS A 327 -25.32 -10.47 -27.10
C CYS A 327 -25.90 -9.57 -26.01
N ILE A 328 -27.07 -9.92 -25.47
CA ILE A 328 -27.77 -9.10 -24.47
C ILE A 328 -27.08 -9.21 -23.11
N VAL A 329 -26.86 -10.42 -22.61
CA VAL A 329 -26.45 -10.65 -21.22
C VAL A 329 -24.95 -10.51 -21.04
N LEU A 330 -24.14 -11.11 -21.92
CA LEU A 330 -22.69 -11.03 -21.81
C LEU A 330 -22.14 -9.71 -22.38
N TYR A 331 -22.44 -9.37 -23.64
CA TYR A 331 -21.78 -8.20 -24.26
C TYR A 331 -22.38 -6.87 -23.85
N VAL A 332 -23.69 -6.78 -23.59
CA VAL A 332 -24.33 -5.55 -23.13
C VAL A 332 -24.34 -5.47 -21.61
N LEU A 333 -25.03 -6.38 -20.91
CA LEU A 333 -25.25 -6.24 -19.46
C LEU A 333 -23.98 -6.41 -18.62
N MET A 334 -23.15 -7.43 -18.86
CA MET A 334 -21.92 -7.62 -18.07
C MET A 334 -20.90 -6.48 -18.28
N ASN A 335 -20.77 -5.97 -19.51
CA ASN A 335 -19.88 -4.84 -19.78
C ASN A 335 -20.44 -3.51 -19.22
N LEU A 336 -21.76 -3.33 -19.22
CA LEU A 336 -22.39 -2.18 -18.57
C LEU A 336 -22.18 -2.24 -17.05
N MET A 337 -22.32 -3.41 -16.44
CA MET A 337 -21.99 -3.62 -15.03
C MET A 337 -20.54 -3.24 -14.73
N LEU A 338 -19.58 -3.68 -15.54
CA LEU A 338 -18.16 -3.31 -15.40
C LEU A 338 -17.95 -1.78 -15.48
N ALA A 339 -18.67 -1.09 -16.37
CA ALA A 339 -18.60 0.36 -16.50
C ALA A 339 -19.12 1.08 -15.25
N VAL A 340 -20.28 0.64 -14.72
CA VAL A 340 -20.86 1.19 -13.47
C VAL A 340 -19.92 0.98 -12.29
N VAL A 341 -19.31 -0.21 -12.19
CA VAL A 341 -18.29 -0.53 -11.16
C VAL A 341 -17.11 0.44 -11.25
N TYR A 342 -16.59 0.67 -12.46
CA TYR A 342 -15.45 1.55 -12.67
C TYR A 342 -15.75 3.01 -12.32
N GLU A 343 -16.90 3.54 -12.76
CA GLU A 343 -17.29 4.94 -12.49
C GLU A 343 -17.52 5.18 -10.99
N THR A 344 -18.25 4.26 -10.33
CA THR A 344 -18.51 4.35 -8.89
C THR A 344 -17.23 4.24 -8.06
N PHE A 345 -16.32 3.32 -8.42
CA PHE A 345 -15.01 3.18 -7.78
C PHE A 345 -14.19 4.47 -7.90
N THR A 346 -14.05 5.00 -9.12
CA THR A 346 -13.24 6.22 -9.38
C THR A 346 -13.80 7.43 -8.62
N ARG A 347 -15.14 7.58 -8.57
CA ARG A 347 -15.80 8.63 -7.78
C ARG A 347 -15.46 8.52 -6.30
N VAL A 348 -15.60 7.34 -5.71
CA VAL A 348 -15.28 7.09 -4.29
C VAL A 348 -13.80 7.34 -3.99
N GLU A 349 -12.89 7.00 -4.92
CA GLU A 349 -11.46 7.24 -4.77
C GLU A 349 -11.12 8.74 -4.74
N ARG A 350 -11.72 9.52 -5.64
CA ARG A 350 -11.57 10.98 -5.68
C ARG A 350 -12.08 11.64 -4.40
N ASP A 351 -13.30 11.32 -3.98
CA ASP A 351 -13.92 11.94 -2.80
C ASP A 351 -13.13 11.62 -1.52
N LYS A 352 -12.58 10.41 -1.42
CA LYS A 352 -11.71 10.02 -0.31
C LYS A 352 -10.39 10.81 -0.31
N PHE A 353 -9.78 11.02 -1.47
CA PHE A 353 -8.56 11.82 -1.58
C PHE A 353 -8.80 13.27 -1.14
N ARG A 354 -9.92 13.87 -1.58
CA ARG A 354 -10.39 15.18 -1.08
C ARG A 354 -10.52 15.20 0.45
N LYS A 355 -11.24 14.23 1.04
CA LYS A 355 -11.43 14.15 2.50
C LYS A 355 -10.10 14.02 3.26
N LEU A 356 -9.15 13.25 2.74
CA LEU A 356 -7.81 13.10 3.35
C LEU A 356 -7.00 14.40 3.34
N LEU A 357 -7.04 15.15 2.24
CA LEU A 357 -6.36 16.45 2.15
C LEU A 357 -6.95 17.47 3.14
N LEU A 358 -8.28 17.55 3.21
CA LEU A 358 -8.96 18.45 4.13
C LEU A 358 -8.70 18.07 5.59
N HIS A 359 -8.63 16.79 5.91
CA HIS A 359 -8.28 16.30 7.24
C HIS A 359 -6.85 16.72 7.66
N LYS A 360 -5.87 16.58 6.76
CA LYS A 360 -4.50 17.08 6.99
C LYS A 360 -4.46 18.59 7.19
N ARG A 361 -5.22 19.35 6.40
CA ARG A 361 -5.34 20.81 6.57
C ARG A 361 -5.88 21.16 7.96
N GLN A 362 -6.89 20.43 8.45
CA GLN A 362 -7.44 20.64 9.78
C GLN A 362 -6.42 20.35 10.89
N ALA A 363 -5.63 19.27 10.77
CA ALA A 363 -4.52 18.98 11.69
C ALA A 363 -3.49 20.12 11.73
N CYS A 364 -3.06 20.61 10.56
CA CYS A 364 -2.15 21.76 10.49
C CYS A 364 -2.73 22.99 11.20
N ARG A 365 -4.03 23.25 11.05
CA ARG A 365 -4.69 24.39 11.72
C ARG A 365 -4.69 24.26 13.24
N LEU A 366 -5.02 23.08 13.76
CA LEU A 366 -5.02 22.82 15.21
C LEU A 366 -3.61 22.92 15.79
N SER A 367 -2.62 22.33 15.11
CA SER A 367 -1.20 22.44 15.45
C SER A 367 -0.73 23.90 15.43
N PHE A 368 -1.05 24.66 14.37
CA PHE A 368 -0.69 26.08 14.25
C PHE A 368 -1.19 26.93 15.42
N ARG A 369 -2.42 26.72 15.88
CA ARG A 369 -3.01 27.47 17.01
C ARG A 369 -2.21 27.30 18.32
N LEU A 370 -1.57 26.15 18.54
CA LEU A 370 -0.76 25.86 19.74
C LEU A 370 0.67 26.40 19.68
N LEU A 371 1.20 26.64 18.47
CA LEU A 371 2.59 27.04 18.23
C LEU A 371 2.79 28.56 18.19
N VAL A 372 1.71 29.30 18.23
CA VAL A 372 1.67 30.75 18.11
C VAL A 372 1.83 31.42 19.48
N SER A 373 2.54 32.55 19.55
CA SER A 373 2.70 33.33 20.78
C SER A 373 1.57 34.36 20.95
N LYS A 374 1.35 34.84 22.19
CA LYS A 374 0.39 35.93 22.45
C LYS A 374 0.74 37.23 21.71
N GLN A 375 2.03 37.47 21.47
CA GLN A 375 2.53 38.68 20.83
C GLN A 375 2.29 38.66 19.32
N ASN A 376 2.50 37.50 18.67
CA ASN A 376 2.36 37.32 17.22
C ASN A 376 1.34 36.22 16.90
N PRO A 377 0.01 36.49 16.97
CA PRO A 377 -1.03 35.47 16.81
C PRO A 377 -1.12 34.86 15.40
N THR A 378 -0.46 35.46 14.42
CA THR A 378 -0.58 35.11 12.99
C THR A 378 0.63 34.39 12.41
N HIS A 379 1.73 34.31 13.16
CA HIS A 379 3.02 33.84 12.65
C HIS A 379 3.78 32.95 13.65
N ILE A 380 4.55 32.00 13.13
CA ILE A 380 5.40 31.08 13.89
C ILE A 380 6.88 31.44 13.63
N ARG A 381 7.70 31.58 14.68
CA ARG A 381 9.15 31.78 14.54
C ARG A 381 9.90 30.45 14.50
N PHE A 382 11.18 30.49 14.13
CA PHE A 382 12.01 29.28 14.01
C PHE A 382 12.07 28.44 15.29
N ARG A 383 12.16 29.08 16.47
CA ARG A 383 12.25 28.36 17.77
C ARG A 383 11.04 27.46 18.02
N GLN A 384 9.83 27.93 17.72
CA GLN A 384 8.62 27.12 17.89
C GLN A 384 8.54 25.99 16.85
N PHE A 385 8.99 26.27 15.62
CA PHE A 385 9.06 25.25 14.57
C PHE A 385 10.09 24.15 14.89
N GLU A 386 11.25 24.52 15.42
CA GLU A 386 12.27 23.59 15.88
C GLU A 386 11.74 22.69 17.02
N GLY A 387 11.09 23.29 18.01
CA GLY A 387 10.46 22.56 19.11
C GLY A 387 9.42 21.54 18.63
N LEU A 388 8.57 21.92 17.66
CA LEU A 388 7.63 21.00 17.01
C LEU A 388 8.36 19.84 16.30
N MET A 389 9.38 20.16 15.49
CA MET A 389 10.08 19.16 14.68
C MET A 389 10.87 18.17 15.53
N HIS A 390 11.32 18.58 16.71
CA HIS A 390 11.95 17.67 17.68
C HIS A 390 11.04 16.50 18.07
N TYR A 391 9.73 16.75 18.25
CA TYR A 391 8.76 15.70 18.58
C TYR A 391 8.16 15.02 17.35
N TYR A 392 7.78 15.79 16.32
CA TYR A 392 7.10 15.25 15.14
C TYR A 392 8.04 14.51 14.17
N ALA A 393 9.29 14.96 14.04
CA ALA A 393 10.26 14.42 13.11
C ALA A 393 11.68 14.28 13.73
N PRO A 394 11.84 13.48 14.80
CA PRO A 394 13.09 13.37 15.57
C PRO A 394 14.28 12.83 14.76
N GLN A 395 14.02 12.23 13.59
CA GLN A 395 15.06 11.65 12.73
C GLN A 395 15.71 12.68 11.79
N LYS A 396 15.16 13.89 11.71
CA LYS A 396 15.70 14.97 10.88
C LYS A 396 16.86 15.65 11.59
N THR A 397 17.91 15.98 10.84
CA THR A 397 19.04 16.70 11.40
C THR A 397 18.70 18.19 11.61
N PRO A 398 19.41 18.92 12.49
CA PRO A 398 19.16 20.35 12.70
C PRO A 398 19.24 21.17 11.40
N ILE A 399 20.16 20.82 10.49
CA ILE A 399 20.25 21.47 9.18
C ILE A 399 19.01 21.19 8.31
N ASP A 400 18.45 19.97 8.36
CA ASP A 400 17.22 19.64 7.64
C ASP A 400 16.05 20.46 8.16
N VAL A 401 15.96 20.68 9.47
CA VAL A 401 14.89 21.49 10.09
C VAL A 401 15.00 22.96 9.65
N VAL A 402 16.21 23.51 9.59
CA VAL A 402 16.43 24.88 9.05
C VAL A 402 16.05 24.96 7.57
N LEU A 403 16.49 23.99 6.76
CA LEU A 403 16.15 23.90 5.35
C LEU A 403 14.64 23.77 5.11
N MET A 404 13.95 22.99 5.95
CA MET A 404 12.49 22.86 5.93
C MET A 404 11.81 24.19 6.26
N PHE A 405 12.27 24.89 7.29
CA PHE A 405 11.73 26.20 7.65
C PHE A 405 11.88 27.21 6.51
N HIS A 406 13.07 27.31 5.93
CA HIS A 406 13.35 28.20 4.79
C HIS A 406 12.55 27.79 3.53
N TYR A 407 12.30 26.50 3.32
CA TYR A 407 11.44 26.04 2.23
C TYR A 407 9.97 26.45 2.42
N LEU A 408 9.50 26.45 3.67
CA LEU A 408 8.14 26.87 4.02
C LEU A 408 7.96 28.39 3.95
N ASP A 409 8.98 29.17 4.34
CA ASP A 409 8.94 30.64 4.26
C ASP A 409 9.00 31.13 2.81
N SER A 410 7.84 31.18 2.16
CA SER A 410 7.72 31.73 0.81
C SER A 410 7.89 33.26 0.76
N SER A 411 7.74 33.92 1.90
CA SER A 411 7.76 35.38 2.03
C SER A 411 9.16 35.95 2.27
N GLY A 412 10.09 35.12 2.75
CA GLY A 412 11.45 35.52 3.12
C GLY A 412 11.50 36.44 4.35
N THR A 413 10.47 36.40 5.21
CA THR A 413 10.35 37.28 6.38
C THR A 413 11.02 36.70 7.63
N GLY A 414 11.38 35.41 7.63
CA GLY A 414 11.88 34.69 8.79
C GLY A 414 10.79 34.22 9.76
N GLU A 415 9.51 34.35 9.39
CA GLU A 415 8.35 33.86 10.13
C GLU A 415 7.41 33.07 9.19
N LEU A 416 6.68 32.08 9.72
CA LEU A 416 5.75 31.26 8.94
C LEU A 416 4.30 31.68 9.16
N SER A 417 3.59 31.98 8.07
CA SER A 417 2.13 32.15 8.10
C SER A 417 1.39 30.81 8.20
N GLN A 418 0.08 30.86 8.48
CA GLN A 418 -0.75 29.66 8.48
C GLN A 418 -0.79 28.99 7.09
N GLU A 419 -0.78 29.77 6.01
CA GLU A 419 -0.79 29.25 4.64
C GLU A 419 0.53 28.55 4.30
N ASP A 420 1.65 29.10 4.76
CA ASP A 420 2.96 28.44 4.66
C ASP A 420 2.97 27.13 5.44
N PHE A 421 2.45 27.14 6.68
CA PHE A 421 2.42 25.97 7.55
C PHE A 421 1.55 24.82 7.00
N PHE A 422 0.55 25.07 6.15
CA PHE A 422 -0.19 23.99 5.49
C PHE A 422 0.69 23.07 4.63
N ARG A 423 1.85 23.57 4.17
CA ARG A 423 2.82 22.79 3.39
C ARG A 423 3.80 21.98 4.26
N VAL A 424 3.62 21.95 5.58
CA VAL A 424 4.52 21.22 6.51
C VAL A 424 4.65 19.74 6.16
N TYR A 425 3.57 19.08 5.74
CA TYR A 425 3.61 17.67 5.32
C TYR A 425 4.51 17.47 4.09
N ASP A 426 4.49 18.40 3.13
CA ASP A 426 5.35 18.35 1.95
C ASP A 426 6.82 18.62 2.31
N ALA A 427 7.07 19.56 3.23
CA ALA A 427 8.42 19.88 3.70
C ALA A 427 9.08 18.70 4.42
N VAL A 428 8.34 17.99 5.28
CA VAL A 428 8.84 16.83 6.03
C VAL A 428 9.23 15.67 5.10
N MET A 429 8.54 15.54 3.96
CA MET A 429 8.84 14.53 2.95
C MET A 429 10.14 14.78 2.20
N LEU A 430 10.67 16.01 2.18
CA LEU A 430 11.93 16.32 1.51
C LEU A 430 13.13 15.77 2.29
N SER A 431 14.04 15.11 1.60
CA SER A 431 15.38 14.77 2.10
C SER A 431 16.40 15.70 1.47
N TRP A 432 17.20 16.39 2.27
CA TRP A 432 18.16 17.36 1.78
C TRP A 432 19.55 16.75 1.64
N GLU A 433 20.21 17.04 0.51
CA GLU A 433 21.60 16.68 0.28
C GLU A 433 22.39 17.90 -0.20
N PRO A 434 23.62 18.12 0.29
CA PRO A 434 24.48 19.20 -0.19
C PRO A 434 24.93 18.93 -1.63
N GLN A 435 24.99 19.97 -2.48
CA GLN A 435 25.34 19.84 -3.90
C GLN A 435 26.76 19.29 -4.14
N PHE A 436 27.68 19.41 -3.18
CA PHE A 436 29.09 19.00 -3.30
C PHE A 436 29.34 17.47 -3.38
N ALA A 437 28.30 16.64 -3.38
CA ALA A 437 28.38 15.18 -3.24
C ALA A 437 28.87 14.37 -4.47
N HIS A 438 29.55 14.97 -5.45
CA HIS A 438 29.98 14.27 -6.68
C HIS A 438 31.49 14.16 -6.89
N ILE A 439 32.25 13.97 -5.80
CA ILE A 439 33.64 13.52 -5.89
C ILE A 439 33.62 11.98 -5.99
N PRO A 440 34.27 11.36 -7.00
CA PRO A 440 34.39 9.91 -7.08
C PRO A 440 35.05 9.35 -5.82
N TRP A 441 34.48 8.28 -5.26
CA TRP A 441 34.89 7.70 -3.96
C TRP A 441 36.37 7.31 -3.90
N PHE A 442 36.99 7.04 -5.06
CA PHE A 442 38.37 6.60 -5.19
C PHE A 442 39.41 7.74 -5.20
N HIS A 443 38.99 9.00 -5.10
CA HIS A 443 39.91 10.15 -5.07
C HIS A 443 40.77 10.21 -3.78
N THR A 444 40.34 9.53 -2.71
CA THR A 444 41.10 9.39 -1.46
C THR A 444 41.98 8.12 -1.43
N ALA A 445 41.95 7.30 -2.49
CA ALA A 445 42.65 6.03 -2.53
C ALA A 445 44.12 6.16 -2.94
N TRP A 446 44.91 5.10 -2.73
CA TRP A 446 46.33 5.07 -3.09
C TRP A 446 46.52 5.35 -4.61
N PRO A 447 47.40 6.28 -5.04
CA PRO A 447 47.61 6.69 -6.44
C PRO A 447 47.62 5.59 -7.54
N PRO A 448 48.26 4.41 -7.37
CA PRO A 448 48.17 3.36 -8.38
C PRO A 448 46.76 2.75 -8.48
N LEU A 449 46.07 2.58 -7.34
CA LEU A 449 44.70 2.10 -7.28
C LEU A 449 43.72 3.14 -7.86
N GLN A 450 43.96 4.43 -7.60
CA GLN A 450 43.21 5.53 -8.20
C GLN A 450 43.27 5.48 -9.73
N SER A 451 44.45 5.24 -10.31
CA SER A 451 44.62 5.14 -11.77
C SER A 451 43.86 3.95 -12.37
N VAL A 452 43.82 2.81 -11.68
CA VAL A 452 43.06 1.62 -12.10
C VAL A 452 41.56 1.89 -12.01
N LEU A 453 41.08 2.47 -10.90
CA LEU A 453 39.67 2.77 -10.69
C LEU A 453 39.16 3.85 -11.64
N GLN A 454 40.00 4.81 -12.00
CA GLN A 454 39.66 5.82 -13.00
C GLN A 454 39.48 5.20 -14.39
N LYS A 455 40.37 4.28 -14.81
CA LYS A 455 40.17 3.52 -16.05
C LYS A 455 38.91 2.65 -16.02
N MET A 456 38.60 2.02 -14.88
CA MET A 456 37.35 1.26 -14.71
C MET A 456 36.11 2.17 -14.78
N HIS A 457 36.19 3.35 -14.18
CA HIS A 457 35.14 4.36 -14.24
C HIS A 457 34.89 4.81 -15.69
N ASP A 458 35.95 5.11 -16.44
CA ASP A 458 35.89 5.50 -17.84
C ASP A 458 35.31 4.38 -18.72
N LEU A 459 35.69 3.12 -18.45
CA LEU A 459 35.18 1.95 -19.16
C LEU A 459 33.67 1.75 -18.93
N VAL A 460 33.20 1.90 -17.70
CA VAL A 460 31.77 1.75 -17.35
C VAL A 460 30.91 2.86 -17.95
N HIS A 461 31.42 4.10 -18.02
CA HIS A 461 30.71 5.24 -18.62
C HIS A 461 30.83 5.31 -20.14
N TRP A 462 31.54 4.36 -20.76
CA TRP A 462 31.65 4.31 -22.20
C TRP A 462 30.27 4.06 -22.86
N LYS A 463 29.91 4.87 -23.86
CA LYS A 463 28.59 4.85 -24.56
C LYS A 463 28.17 3.49 -25.12
N HIS A 464 29.12 2.57 -25.32
CA HIS A 464 28.87 1.24 -25.88
C HIS A 464 28.92 0.12 -24.84
N PHE A 465 29.34 0.39 -23.61
CA PHE A 465 29.45 -0.62 -22.55
C PHE A 465 28.12 -1.35 -22.34
N GLU A 466 27.02 -0.61 -22.18
CA GLU A 466 25.67 -1.22 -22.05
C GLU A 466 25.26 -2.04 -23.28
N LYS A 467 25.62 -1.59 -24.49
CA LYS A 467 25.31 -2.32 -25.74
C LYS A 467 26.04 -3.66 -25.81
N VAL A 468 27.29 -3.70 -25.35
CA VAL A 468 28.06 -4.94 -25.21
C VAL A 468 27.38 -5.88 -24.21
N VAL A 469 26.97 -5.37 -23.05
CA VAL A 469 26.24 -6.17 -22.06
C VAL A 469 24.93 -6.72 -22.63
N TYR A 470 24.15 -5.92 -23.36
CA TYR A 470 22.93 -6.42 -24.03
C TYR A 470 23.23 -7.50 -25.07
N CYS A 471 24.30 -7.33 -25.85
CA CYS A 471 24.76 -8.37 -26.79
C CYS A 471 25.10 -9.68 -26.06
N LEU A 472 25.83 -9.60 -24.93
CA LEU A 472 26.13 -10.76 -24.10
C LEU A 472 24.87 -11.46 -23.57
N ILE A 473 23.85 -10.71 -23.15
CA ILE A 473 22.59 -11.31 -22.68
C ILE A 473 21.83 -11.97 -23.84
N ILE A 474 21.81 -11.36 -25.04
CA ILE A 474 21.20 -11.97 -26.23
C ILE A 474 21.92 -13.27 -26.60
N CYS A 475 23.25 -13.25 -26.65
CA CYS A 475 24.07 -14.45 -26.91
C CYS A 475 23.81 -15.54 -25.87
N ASN A 476 23.68 -15.17 -24.59
CA ASN A 476 23.30 -16.11 -23.53
C ASN A 476 21.91 -16.72 -23.77
N GLY A 477 20.93 -15.91 -24.18
CA GLY A 477 19.58 -16.39 -24.53
C GLY A 477 19.56 -17.33 -25.73
N ILE A 478 20.36 -17.04 -26.77
CA ILE A 478 20.50 -17.92 -27.94
C ILE A 478 21.16 -19.24 -27.54
N ALA A 479 22.25 -19.21 -26.76
CA ALA A 479 22.91 -20.42 -26.25
C ALA A 479 21.94 -21.28 -25.42
N MET A 480 21.14 -20.63 -24.57
CA MET A 480 20.10 -21.28 -23.78
C MET A 480 19.02 -21.94 -24.66
N ALA A 481 18.55 -21.23 -25.69
CA ALA A 481 17.55 -21.76 -26.63
C ALA A 481 18.08 -22.97 -27.41
N ILE A 482 19.34 -22.92 -27.87
CA ILE A 482 19.99 -24.05 -28.55
C ILE A 482 20.05 -25.27 -27.64
N ARG A 483 20.37 -25.10 -26.35
CA ARG A 483 20.42 -26.21 -25.38
C ARG A 483 19.06 -26.81 -25.07
N ILE A 484 18.03 -25.99 -24.95
CA ILE A 484 16.66 -26.47 -24.74
C ILE A 484 16.18 -27.26 -25.97
N GLY A 485 16.64 -26.90 -27.17
CA GLY A 485 16.34 -27.63 -28.40
C GLY A 485 17.11 -28.93 -28.62
N GLN A 486 17.97 -29.36 -27.68
CA GLN A 486 18.64 -30.66 -27.76
C GLN A 486 17.74 -31.74 -27.15
N ASP A 487 17.49 -32.81 -27.91
CA ASP A 487 16.68 -33.93 -27.44
C ASP A 487 17.44 -34.74 -26.38
N TYR A 488 16.86 -34.81 -25.18
CA TYR A 488 17.32 -35.65 -24.09
C TYR A 488 16.24 -36.68 -23.77
N ASN A 489 16.66 -37.92 -23.49
CA ASN A 489 15.74 -39.02 -23.20
C ASN A 489 14.96 -38.81 -21.89
N ASN A 490 15.55 -38.08 -20.92
CA ASN A 490 14.97 -37.83 -19.60
C ASN A 490 14.99 -36.34 -19.25
N LEU A 491 13.88 -35.82 -18.70
CA LEU A 491 13.77 -34.41 -18.25
C LEU A 491 14.83 -34.05 -17.20
N GLN A 492 15.15 -34.99 -16.31
CA GLN A 492 16.14 -34.77 -15.26
C GLN A 492 17.57 -34.72 -15.82
N GLU A 493 17.86 -35.47 -16.88
CA GLU A 493 19.13 -35.38 -17.60
C GLU A 493 19.20 -34.08 -18.40
N ALA A 494 18.11 -33.67 -19.05
CA ALA A 494 18.00 -32.37 -19.72
C ALA A 494 18.27 -31.22 -18.74
N ALA A 495 17.66 -31.24 -17.56
CA ALA A 495 17.83 -30.22 -16.53
C ALA A 495 19.27 -30.20 -15.98
N ARG A 496 19.90 -31.37 -15.77
CA ARG A 496 21.30 -31.47 -15.32
C ARG A 496 22.29 -31.03 -16.40
N ALA A 497 22.05 -31.41 -17.66
CA ALA A 497 22.88 -31.00 -18.80
C ALA A 497 22.77 -29.50 -19.07
N PHE A 498 21.57 -28.95 -18.94
CA PHE A 498 21.33 -27.50 -18.91
C PHE A 498 22.04 -26.84 -17.74
N ALA A 499 22.09 -27.50 -16.57
CA ALA A 499 22.70 -26.99 -15.36
C ALA A 499 24.23 -26.91 -15.40
N ALA A 500 24.89 -27.99 -15.82
CA ALA A 500 26.33 -28.21 -15.69
C ALA A 500 27.13 -27.78 -16.94
N SER A 501 26.54 -26.95 -17.79
CA SER A 501 27.13 -26.63 -19.07
C SER A 501 28.25 -25.58 -19.01
N TRP A 502 29.25 -25.70 -19.90
CA TRP A 502 30.41 -24.80 -19.92
C TRP A 502 30.02 -23.33 -20.22
N ASP A 503 29.05 -23.12 -21.11
CA ASP A 503 28.51 -21.80 -21.46
C ASP A 503 27.79 -21.15 -20.27
N THR A 504 27.18 -21.93 -19.39
CA THR A 504 26.59 -21.41 -18.14
C THR A 504 27.67 -20.74 -17.30
N ILE A 505 28.80 -21.43 -17.08
CA ILE A 505 29.91 -20.92 -16.28
C ILE A 505 30.54 -19.72 -16.99
N PHE A 506 30.71 -19.79 -18.31
CA PHE A 506 31.26 -18.71 -19.12
C PHE A 506 30.44 -17.42 -19.03
N PHE A 507 29.13 -17.47 -19.30
CA PHE A 507 28.27 -16.29 -19.22
C PHE A 507 28.12 -15.79 -17.78
N LEU A 508 28.08 -16.69 -16.78
CA LEU A 508 28.07 -16.29 -15.37
C LEU A 508 29.33 -15.52 -15.00
N ALA A 509 30.51 -15.99 -15.40
CA ALA A 509 31.77 -15.31 -15.16
C ALA A 509 31.77 -13.90 -15.78
N LEU A 510 31.29 -13.76 -17.02
CA LEU A 510 31.16 -12.44 -17.67
C LEU A 510 30.22 -11.49 -16.90
N PHE A 511 29.09 -11.99 -16.39
CA PHE A 511 28.17 -11.17 -15.60
C PHE A 511 28.72 -10.81 -14.21
N VAL A 512 29.51 -11.69 -13.59
CA VAL A 512 30.21 -11.36 -12.33
C VAL A 512 31.24 -10.27 -12.57
N VAL A 513 32.04 -10.38 -13.64
CA VAL A 513 33.00 -9.33 -14.03
C VAL A 513 32.29 -8.01 -14.33
N GLU A 514 31.17 -8.04 -15.06
CA GLU A 514 30.35 -6.86 -15.33
C GLU A 514 29.84 -6.19 -14.05
N ALA A 515 29.32 -6.97 -13.10
CA ALA A 515 28.86 -6.46 -11.80
C ALA A 515 30.02 -5.85 -10.99
N LEU A 516 31.18 -6.51 -10.95
CA LEU A 516 32.37 -6.01 -10.25
C LEU A 516 32.88 -4.70 -10.85
N LEU A 517 32.99 -4.62 -12.19
CA LEU A 517 33.42 -3.40 -12.88
C LEU A 517 32.48 -2.23 -12.57
N LYS A 518 31.16 -2.47 -12.59
CA LYS A 518 30.17 -1.45 -12.25
C LYS A 518 30.25 -1.00 -10.79
N VAL A 519 30.38 -1.94 -9.84
CA VAL A 519 30.47 -1.62 -8.40
C VAL A 519 31.74 -0.81 -8.11
N LEU A 520 32.88 -1.21 -8.68
CA LEU A 520 34.14 -0.49 -8.50
C LEU A 520 34.14 0.88 -9.20
N GLY A 521 33.64 0.95 -10.44
CA GLY A 521 33.63 2.18 -11.24
C GLY A 521 32.63 3.24 -10.77
N MET A 522 31.44 2.86 -10.28
CA MET A 522 30.43 3.80 -9.78
C MET A 522 30.48 4.01 -8.26
N GLY A 523 31.06 3.08 -7.52
CA GLY A 523 31.00 3.02 -6.05
C GLY A 523 29.73 2.32 -5.53
N LEU A 524 29.82 1.74 -4.33
CA LEU A 524 28.75 0.95 -3.72
C LEU A 524 27.43 1.73 -3.58
N SER A 525 27.49 2.95 -3.04
CA SER A 525 26.29 3.77 -2.80
C SER A 525 25.53 4.08 -4.10
N ARG A 526 26.25 4.54 -5.15
CA ARG A 526 25.64 4.88 -6.44
C ARG A 526 25.14 3.65 -7.19
N TYR A 527 25.86 2.52 -7.08
CA TYR A 527 25.44 1.27 -7.69
C TYR A 527 24.10 0.78 -7.11
N PHE A 528 23.98 0.71 -5.78
CA PHE A 528 22.77 0.24 -5.11
C PHE A 528 21.61 1.24 -5.12
N SER A 529 21.86 2.51 -5.41
CA SER A 529 20.80 3.52 -5.63
C SER A 529 19.96 3.22 -6.89
N SER A 530 20.55 2.62 -7.92
CA SER A 530 19.82 2.27 -9.15
C SER A 530 19.14 0.90 -9.04
N GLY A 531 17.80 0.88 -9.02
CA GLY A 531 17.02 -0.37 -8.93
C GLY A 531 17.31 -1.38 -10.07
N TRP A 532 17.74 -0.91 -11.24
CA TRP A 532 18.16 -1.79 -12.33
C TRP A 532 19.51 -2.46 -12.09
N ASN A 533 20.45 -1.77 -11.44
CA ASN A 533 21.73 -2.35 -11.04
C ASN A 533 21.54 -3.32 -9.88
N VAL A 534 20.66 -2.98 -8.92
CA VAL A 534 20.23 -3.91 -7.86
C VAL A 534 19.65 -5.19 -8.46
N TYR A 535 18.77 -5.09 -9.47
CA TYR A 535 18.25 -6.26 -10.18
C TYR A 535 19.34 -7.08 -10.87
N ASP A 536 20.31 -6.45 -11.52
CA ASP A 536 21.41 -7.18 -12.16
C ASP A 536 22.23 -7.94 -11.10
N PHE A 537 22.56 -7.27 -10.00
CA PHE A 537 23.30 -7.86 -8.88
C PHE A 537 22.55 -9.00 -8.21
N THR A 538 21.25 -8.86 -7.93
CA THR A 538 20.47 -9.94 -7.31
C THR A 538 20.39 -11.16 -8.22
N VAL A 539 20.24 -10.94 -9.52
CA VAL A 539 20.19 -12.01 -10.51
C VAL A 539 21.55 -12.69 -10.70
N THR A 540 22.68 -11.96 -10.67
CA THR A 540 24.02 -12.56 -10.69
C THR A 540 24.35 -13.29 -9.38
N LEU A 541 23.90 -12.77 -8.25
CA LEU A 541 24.07 -13.41 -6.95
C LEU A 541 23.24 -14.71 -6.85
N ALA A 542 21.96 -14.67 -7.24
CA ALA A 542 21.10 -15.85 -7.30
C ALA A 542 21.66 -16.91 -8.26
N ALA A 543 22.32 -16.48 -9.35
CA ALA A 543 23.02 -17.37 -10.25
C ALA A 543 24.19 -18.10 -9.61
N LEU A 544 25.03 -17.35 -8.88
CA LEU A 544 26.19 -17.88 -8.16
C LEU A 544 25.75 -18.85 -7.07
N LEU A 545 24.75 -18.45 -6.28
CA LEU A 545 24.12 -19.30 -5.26
C LEU A 545 23.50 -20.55 -5.88
N GLY A 546 22.85 -20.44 -7.05
CA GLY A 546 22.28 -21.60 -7.74
C GLY A 546 23.33 -22.61 -8.19
N VAL A 547 24.52 -22.16 -8.62
CA VAL A 547 25.64 -23.07 -8.94
C VAL A 547 26.19 -23.72 -7.67
N LEU A 548 26.39 -22.95 -6.60
CA LEU A 548 26.87 -23.46 -5.31
C LEU A 548 25.90 -24.48 -4.70
N LEU A 549 24.59 -24.18 -4.71
CA LEU A 549 23.56 -25.07 -4.20
C LEU A 549 23.43 -26.33 -5.03
N ASN A 550 23.59 -26.27 -6.36
CA ASN A 550 23.57 -27.48 -7.19
C ASN A 550 24.79 -28.38 -6.94
N TYR A 551 25.94 -27.79 -6.55
CA TYR A 551 27.12 -28.54 -6.13
C TYR A 551 26.91 -29.23 -4.78
N LEU A 552 26.27 -28.55 -3.81
CA LEU A 552 26.03 -29.10 -2.46
C LEU A 552 24.81 -30.03 -2.38
N PHE A 553 23.72 -29.70 -3.08
CA PHE A 553 22.42 -30.37 -3.04
C PHE A 553 21.88 -30.61 -4.46
N PRO A 554 22.24 -31.74 -5.11
CA PRO A 554 21.83 -32.06 -6.48
C PRO A 554 20.31 -32.17 -6.71
N THR A 555 19.53 -32.31 -5.63
CA THR A 555 18.05 -32.36 -5.65
C THR A 555 17.40 -31.01 -5.90
N LEU A 556 18.11 -29.89 -5.72
CA LEU A 556 17.60 -28.53 -5.95
C LEU A 556 17.77 -28.06 -7.41
N THR A 557 17.78 -28.99 -8.36
CA THR A 557 18.00 -28.70 -9.80
C THR A 557 16.94 -27.75 -10.38
N PHE A 558 15.77 -27.62 -9.75
CA PHE A 558 14.72 -26.69 -10.17
C PHE A 558 15.11 -25.21 -10.02
N ILE A 559 15.97 -24.84 -9.06
CA ILE A 559 16.43 -23.44 -8.87
C ILE A 559 17.20 -22.97 -10.11
N VAL A 560 17.91 -23.90 -10.73
CA VAL A 560 18.66 -23.71 -11.97
C VAL A 560 17.74 -23.52 -13.19
N VAL A 561 16.50 -24.01 -13.16
CA VAL A 561 15.52 -23.81 -14.25
C VAL A 561 15.06 -22.35 -14.34
N LEU A 562 15.22 -21.54 -13.29
CA LEU A 562 14.87 -20.11 -13.28
C LEU A 562 15.88 -19.20 -14.04
N ARG A 563 16.93 -19.76 -14.64
CA ARG A 563 17.94 -19.02 -15.42
C ARG A 563 17.39 -18.15 -16.57
N PRO A 564 16.32 -18.50 -17.30
CA PRO A 564 15.76 -17.62 -18.33
C PRO A 564 15.31 -16.25 -17.78
N LEU A 565 15.05 -16.11 -16.46
CA LEU A 565 14.71 -14.82 -15.84
C LEU A 565 15.81 -13.77 -16.02
N ARG A 566 17.06 -14.17 -16.27
CA ARG A 566 18.16 -13.23 -16.60
C ARG A 566 17.90 -12.47 -17.90
N LEU A 567 17.15 -13.06 -18.84
CA LEU A 567 16.78 -12.42 -20.10
C LEU A 567 15.83 -11.23 -19.89
N LEU A 568 15.15 -11.14 -18.74
CA LEU A 568 14.35 -9.96 -18.40
C LEU A 568 15.19 -8.68 -18.33
N ARG A 569 16.52 -8.78 -18.21
CA ARG A 569 17.44 -7.65 -18.35
C ARG A 569 17.33 -6.94 -19.71
N LEU A 570 16.93 -7.65 -20.78
CA LEU A 570 16.69 -7.04 -22.10
C LEU A 570 15.57 -6.01 -22.07
N PHE A 571 14.63 -6.10 -21.12
CA PHE A 571 13.54 -5.13 -21.01
C PHE A 571 14.05 -3.71 -20.69
N LYS A 572 15.30 -3.57 -20.24
CA LYS A 572 15.96 -2.26 -20.08
C LYS A 572 16.24 -1.56 -21.42
N MET A 573 16.40 -2.31 -22.50
CA MET A 573 16.78 -1.76 -23.81
C MET A 573 15.69 -0.84 -24.38
N LYS A 574 14.41 -1.17 -24.20
CA LYS A 574 13.29 -0.40 -24.75
C LYS A 574 12.67 0.50 -23.68
N LYS A 575 12.64 1.82 -23.96
CA LYS A 575 12.02 2.83 -23.07
C LYS A 575 10.61 2.43 -22.62
N ARG A 576 9.76 1.95 -23.54
CA ARG A 576 8.39 1.53 -23.23
C ARG A 576 8.33 0.44 -22.15
N TYR A 577 9.20 -0.57 -22.22
CA TYR A 577 9.21 -1.66 -21.23
C TYR A 577 9.73 -1.18 -19.88
N ARG A 578 10.78 -0.35 -19.87
CA ARG A 578 11.25 0.28 -18.63
C ARG A 578 10.16 1.09 -17.94
N ASP A 579 9.37 1.84 -18.72
CA ASP A 579 8.28 2.62 -18.18
C ASP A 579 7.21 1.70 -17.57
N VAL A 580 6.81 0.63 -18.26
CA VAL A 580 5.88 -0.40 -17.74
C VAL A 580 6.40 -1.08 -16.47
N PHE A 581 7.60 -1.63 -16.45
CA PHE A 581 8.14 -2.27 -15.23
C PHE A 581 8.30 -1.26 -14.09
N GLY A 582 8.76 -0.05 -14.41
CA GLY A 582 8.81 1.04 -13.45
C GLY A 582 7.42 1.34 -12.86
N THR A 583 6.36 1.32 -13.68
CA THR A 583 4.96 1.51 -13.22
C THR A 583 4.55 0.43 -12.25
N VAL A 584 4.83 -0.85 -12.55
CA VAL A 584 4.50 -1.99 -11.69
C VAL A 584 5.22 -1.88 -10.35
N VAL A 585 6.52 -1.54 -10.32
CA VAL A 585 7.27 -1.40 -9.07
C VAL A 585 6.72 -0.26 -8.21
N LEU A 586 6.40 0.89 -8.82
CA LEU A 586 5.80 2.02 -8.09
C LEU A 586 4.40 1.69 -7.56
N LEU A 587 3.59 0.98 -8.34
CA LEU A 587 2.23 0.59 -7.98
C LEU A 587 2.18 -0.70 -7.15
N SER A 588 3.33 -1.32 -6.87
CA SER A 588 3.44 -2.55 -6.09
C SER A 588 2.72 -2.49 -4.73
N PRO A 589 2.80 -1.41 -3.94
CA PRO A 589 2.04 -1.33 -2.68
C PRO A 589 0.52 -1.38 -2.87
N LEU A 590 0.02 -0.76 -3.95
CA LEU A 590 -1.40 -0.83 -4.32
C LEU A 590 -1.77 -2.23 -4.78
N MET A 591 -0.99 -2.82 -5.69
CA MET A 591 -1.23 -4.17 -6.21
C MET A 591 -1.17 -5.23 -5.10
N SER A 592 -0.22 -5.12 -4.17
CA SER A 592 -0.12 -5.98 -2.99
C SER A 592 -1.37 -5.88 -2.13
N SER A 593 -1.88 -4.67 -1.86
CA SER A 593 -3.10 -4.50 -1.09
C SER A 593 -4.33 -5.11 -1.78
N ALA A 594 -4.42 -5.02 -3.11
CA ALA A 594 -5.49 -5.62 -3.90
C ALA A 594 -5.44 -7.15 -3.88
N VAL A 595 -4.26 -7.75 -4.06
CA VAL A 595 -4.06 -9.20 -3.96
C VAL A 595 -4.41 -9.70 -2.56
N MET A 596 -4.04 -8.97 -1.50
CA MET A 596 -4.40 -9.32 -0.13
C MET A 596 -5.92 -9.33 0.10
N VAL A 597 -6.69 -8.46 -0.55
CA VAL A 597 -8.17 -8.51 -0.48
C VAL A 597 -8.72 -9.80 -1.11
N ILE A 598 -8.16 -10.24 -2.24
CA ILE A 598 -8.53 -11.52 -2.86
C ILE A 598 -8.19 -12.68 -1.92
N LEU A 599 -7.02 -12.66 -1.26
CA LEU A 599 -6.64 -13.70 -0.30
C LEU A 599 -7.53 -13.73 0.95
N VAL A 600 -7.99 -12.56 1.44
CA VAL A 600 -8.98 -12.47 2.53
C VAL A 600 -10.30 -13.11 2.10
N LEU A 601 -10.76 -12.83 0.87
CA LEU A 601 -11.96 -13.44 0.31
C LEU A 601 -11.80 -14.96 0.19
N TYR A 602 -10.64 -15.43 -0.28
CA TYR A 602 -10.34 -16.86 -0.35
C TYR A 602 -10.33 -17.51 1.02
N TYR A 603 -9.74 -16.88 2.02
CA TYR A 603 -9.75 -17.40 3.39
C TYR A 603 -11.19 -17.61 3.88
N PHE A 604 -12.05 -16.61 3.68
CA PHE A 604 -13.46 -16.70 4.08
C PHE A 604 -14.19 -17.87 3.42
N PHE A 605 -14.08 -18.00 2.09
CA PHE A 605 -14.72 -19.09 1.35
C PHE A 605 -14.06 -20.44 1.62
N ALA A 606 -12.74 -20.51 1.80
CA ALA A 606 -12.02 -21.75 2.06
C ALA A 606 -12.44 -22.36 3.40
N ILE A 607 -12.56 -21.56 4.47
CA ILE A 607 -13.07 -22.05 5.76
C ILE A 607 -14.48 -22.61 5.59
N ILE A 608 -15.39 -21.88 4.93
CA ILE A 608 -16.76 -22.34 4.70
C ILE A 608 -16.76 -23.63 3.86
N GLY A 609 -15.96 -23.67 2.78
CA GLY A 609 -15.83 -24.82 1.91
C GLY A 609 -15.30 -26.05 2.64
N MET A 610 -14.28 -25.91 3.48
CA MET A 610 -13.75 -27.02 4.29
C MET A 610 -14.81 -27.57 5.26
N GLU A 611 -15.51 -26.70 5.98
CA GLU A 611 -16.54 -27.11 6.94
C GLU A 611 -17.75 -27.77 6.25
N LEU A 612 -18.06 -27.40 4.99
CA LEU A 612 -19.15 -27.99 4.21
C LEU A 612 -18.76 -29.25 3.44
N PHE A 613 -17.51 -29.36 2.97
CA PHE A 613 -17.14 -30.29 1.90
C PHE A 613 -15.96 -31.23 2.21
N ALA A 614 -15.18 -31.00 3.28
CA ALA A 614 -13.96 -31.78 3.55
C ALA A 614 -14.20 -33.28 3.76
N GLY A 615 -15.40 -33.69 4.19
CA GLY A 615 -15.75 -35.09 4.46
C GLY A 615 -16.18 -35.92 3.25
N TYR A 616 -16.23 -35.33 2.05
CA TYR A 616 -16.75 -35.99 0.85
C TYR A 616 -15.62 -36.38 -0.12
N GLU A 617 -15.55 -37.67 -0.47
CA GLU A 617 -14.57 -38.19 -1.42
C GLU A 617 -15.02 -37.97 -2.87
N LEU A 618 -14.16 -37.36 -3.68
CA LEU A 618 -14.42 -37.10 -5.10
C LEU A 618 -13.83 -38.17 -6.04
N ARG A 619 -13.08 -39.16 -5.53
CA ARG A 619 -12.48 -40.21 -6.38
C ARG A 619 -13.55 -41.18 -6.87
N ASN A 620 -13.63 -41.43 -8.18
CA ASN A 620 -14.62 -42.33 -8.80
C ASN A 620 -16.07 -42.02 -8.38
N CYS A 621 -16.38 -40.73 -8.17
CA CYS A 621 -17.72 -40.27 -7.85
C CYS A 621 -18.52 -39.94 -9.12
N CYS A 622 -19.76 -39.49 -8.93
CA CYS A 622 -20.61 -38.94 -10.00
C CYS A 622 -20.97 -39.92 -11.14
N ASN A 623 -21.04 -41.22 -10.85
CA ASN A 623 -21.40 -42.25 -11.82
C ASN A 623 -22.80 -42.00 -12.44
N GLY A 624 -22.91 -42.13 -13.75
CA GLY A 624 -24.15 -41.89 -14.50
C GLY A 624 -24.49 -40.43 -14.72
N THR A 625 -23.54 -39.51 -14.51
CA THR A 625 -23.75 -38.06 -14.72
C THR A 625 -22.82 -37.52 -15.81
N ALA A 626 -23.13 -36.33 -16.32
CA ALA A 626 -22.33 -35.67 -17.36
C ALA A 626 -20.88 -35.33 -16.94
N VAL A 627 -20.52 -35.44 -15.66
CA VAL A 627 -19.18 -35.13 -15.14
C VAL A 627 -18.38 -36.37 -14.72
N GLU A 628 -18.92 -37.58 -14.89
CA GLU A 628 -18.27 -38.84 -14.49
C GLU A 628 -16.83 -38.97 -15.04
N ASP A 629 -16.63 -38.64 -16.32
CA ASP A 629 -15.35 -38.81 -17.01
C ASP A 629 -14.20 -37.99 -16.41
N PHE A 630 -14.52 -36.89 -15.70
CA PHE A 630 -13.54 -36.01 -15.05
C PHE A 630 -13.10 -36.50 -13.66
N TYR A 631 -13.86 -37.41 -13.06
CA TYR A 631 -13.60 -37.95 -11.70
C TYR A 631 -13.20 -39.43 -11.71
N ARG A 632 -13.17 -40.06 -12.89
CA ARG A 632 -12.74 -41.45 -13.06
C ARG A 632 -11.24 -41.61 -12.82
N TRP A 633 -10.90 -42.36 -11.79
CA TRP A 633 -9.55 -42.71 -11.38
C TRP A 633 -9.34 -44.23 -11.43
N SER A 634 -8.31 -44.68 -12.15
CA SER A 634 -7.82 -46.05 -12.10
C SER A 634 -6.29 -46.07 -12.17
N VAL A 635 -5.66 -47.04 -11.50
CA VAL A 635 -4.19 -47.13 -11.43
C VAL A 635 -3.54 -47.35 -12.81
N ASN A 636 -4.27 -47.94 -13.77
CA ASN A 636 -3.74 -48.34 -15.08
C ASN A 636 -4.33 -47.58 -16.28
N THR A 637 -5.45 -46.87 -16.11
CA THR A 637 -6.24 -46.23 -17.19
C THR A 637 -6.93 -44.95 -16.71
N THR A 638 -6.17 -44.00 -16.15
CA THR A 638 -6.69 -42.64 -15.97
C THR A 638 -7.02 -42.04 -17.33
N THR A 639 -8.26 -41.58 -17.51
CA THR A 639 -8.62 -40.72 -18.65
C THR A 639 -7.75 -39.45 -18.60
N PRO A 640 -7.37 -38.86 -19.75
CA PRO A 640 -6.53 -37.64 -19.77
C PRO A 640 -7.10 -36.47 -18.94
N GLY A 641 -8.39 -36.49 -18.58
CA GLY A 641 -9.08 -35.48 -17.76
C GLY A 641 -9.51 -35.93 -16.35
N GLY A 642 -9.20 -37.16 -15.92
CA GLY A 642 -9.69 -37.77 -14.68
C GLY A 642 -9.08 -37.26 -13.36
N TYR A 643 -8.50 -36.05 -13.34
CA TYR A 643 -7.72 -35.51 -12.21
C TYR A 643 -8.50 -34.52 -11.32
N TYR A 644 -9.76 -34.23 -11.63
CA TYR A 644 -10.55 -33.22 -10.90
C TYR A 644 -10.83 -33.59 -9.44
N TYR A 645 -10.62 -34.85 -9.04
CA TYR A 645 -10.71 -35.27 -7.64
C TYR A 645 -9.66 -34.59 -6.73
N LEU A 646 -8.61 -34.01 -7.30
CA LEU A 646 -7.59 -33.22 -6.57
C LEU A 646 -8.12 -31.82 -6.17
N ASN A 647 -9.14 -31.32 -6.86
CA ASN A 647 -9.75 -30.02 -6.62
C ASN A 647 -10.82 -30.14 -5.54
N ASN A 648 -10.35 -30.29 -4.30
CA ASN A 648 -11.17 -30.54 -3.14
C ASN A 648 -10.99 -29.49 -2.04
N PHE A 649 -11.82 -29.60 -1.00
CA PHE A 649 -11.76 -28.77 0.21
C PHE A 649 -11.29 -29.58 1.42
N GLU A 650 -10.40 -30.57 1.24
CA GLU A 650 -9.89 -31.41 2.34
C GLU A 650 -9.02 -30.64 3.33
N ASN A 651 -8.32 -29.60 2.88
CA ASN A 651 -7.50 -28.75 3.75
C ASN A 651 -7.40 -27.34 3.17
N MET A 652 -6.83 -26.42 3.97
CA MET A 652 -6.77 -25.01 3.61
C MET A 652 -5.93 -24.77 2.34
N ALA A 653 -4.84 -25.50 2.15
CA ALA A 653 -3.96 -25.33 1.01
C ALA A 653 -4.62 -25.79 -0.30
N THR A 654 -5.25 -26.98 -0.31
CA THR A 654 -5.99 -27.48 -1.48
C THR A 654 -7.23 -26.63 -1.77
N SER A 655 -7.90 -26.12 -0.73
CA SER A 655 -9.01 -25.19 -0.87
C SER A 655 -8.59 -23.89 -1.57
N PHE A 656 -7.44 -23.32 -1.21
CA PHE A 656 -6.93 -22.10 -1.86
C PHE A 656 -6.64 -22.30 -3.35
N VAL A 657 -6.07 -23.45 -3.73
CA VAL A 657 -5.82 -23.79 -5.14
C VAL A 657 -7.15 -23.98 -5.87
N THR A 658 -8.09 -24.74 -5.29
CA THR A 658 -9.43 -24.94 -5.86
C THR A 658 -10.16 -23.61 -6.07
N LEU A 659 -10.15 -22.71 -5.09
CA LEU A 659 -10.75 -21.37 -5.22
C LEU A 659 -10.05 -20.51 -6.27
N PHE A 660 -8.74 -20.64 -6.42
CA PHE A 660 -8.00 -19.97 -7.49
C PHE A 660 -8.44 -20.47 -8.87
N GLU A 661 -8.56 -21.78 -9.06
CA GLU A 661 -9.05 -22.36 -10.32
C GLU A 661 -10.48 -21.91 -10.63
N LEU A 662 -11.36 -21.85 -9.61
CA LEU A 662 -12.72 -21.33 -9.75
C LEU A 662 -12.74 -19.83 -10.10
N MET A 663 -11.80 -19.02 -9.58
CA MET A 663 -11.68 -17.59 -9.90
C MET A 663 -11.28 -17.35 -11.37
N VAL A 664 -10.55 -18.27 -11.99
CA VAL A 664 -10.18 -18.18 -13.42
C VAL A 664 -11.39 -18.43 -14.34
N VAL A 665 -12.52 -18.90 -13.80
CA VAL A 665 -13.83 -19.05 -14.48
C VAL A 665 -13.89 -20.17 -15.53
N ASN A 666 -12.78 -20.84 -15.85
CA ASN A 666 -12.81 -21.97 -16.77
C ASN A 666 -13.21 -23.27 -16.07
N ASN A 667 -14.06 -24.10 -16.70
CA ASN A 667 -14.46 -25.43 -16.21
C ASN A 667 -15.01 -25.50 -14.76
N TRP A 668 -15.36 -24.35 -14.17
CA TRP A 668 -15.79 -24.25 -12.78
C TRP A 668 -17.07 -25.03 -12.47
N PHE A 669 -17.95 -25.17 -13.46
CA PHE A 669 -19.21 -25.90 -13.35
C PHE A 669 -19.01 -27.41 -13.15
N ILE A 670 -17.86 -27.97 -13.54
CA ILE A 670 -17.51 -29.39 -13.33
C ILE A 670 -17.39 -29.65 -11.82
N VAL A 671 -16.60 -28.83 -11.12
CA VAL A 671 -16.44 -28.90 -9.66
C VAL A 671 -17.77 -28.66 -8.94
N MET A 672 -18.50 -27.63 -9.37
CA MET A 672 -19.83 -27.33 -8.82
C MET A 672 -20.80 -28.51 -8.95
N ASN A 673 -20.89 -29.13 -10.14
CA ASN A 673 -21.80 -30.25 -10.37
C ASN A 673 -21.38 -31.50 -9.60
N ALA A 674 -20.09 -31.76 -9.43
CA ALA A 674 -19.62 -32.88 -8.63
C ALA A 674 -20.10 -32.76 -7.18
N TYR A 675 -19.91 -31.61 -6.54
CA TYR A 675 -20.44 -31.37 -5.19
C TYR A 675 -21.97 -31.33 -5.13
N ALA A 676 -22.65 -30.95 -6.23
CA ALA A 676 -24.11 -31.00 -6.29
C ALA A 676 -24.66 -32.43 -6.30
N VAL A 677 -23.89 -33.38 -6.86
CA VAL A 677 -24.23 -34.80 -6.90
C VAL A 677 -23.86 -35.51 -5.59
N VAL A 678 -22.67 -35.23 -5.06
CA VAL A 678 -22.12 -35.92 -3.89
C VAL A 678 -22.71 -35.42 -2.57
N VAL A 679 -22.98 -34.11 -2.45
CA VAL A 679 -23.45 -33.49 -1.20
C VAL A 679 -24.96 -33.26 -1.25
N HIS A 680 -25.37 -32.27 -2.04
CA HIS A 680 -26.77 -31.90 -2.24
C HIS A 680 -26.86 -30.87 -3.37
N PRO A 681 -27.95 -30.85 -4.18
CA PRO A 681 -28.15 -29.88 -5.26
C PRO A 681 -28.05 -28.39 -4.85
N SER A 682 -28.26 -28.07 -3.57
CA SER A 682 -28.16 -26.71 -3.03
C SER A 682 -26.71 -26.21 -2.89
N SER A 683 -25.72 -27.11 -2.93
CA SER A 683 -24.29 -26.72 -2.88
C SER A 683 -23.89 -25.82 -4.05
N ARG A 684 -24.63 -25.85 -5.17
CA ARG A 684 -24.49 -24.91 -6.29
C ARG A 684 -24.52 -23.45 -5.84
N GLY A 685 -25.33 -23.12 -4.82
CA GLY A 685 -25.42 -21.77 -4.26
C GLY A 685 -24.08 -21.24 -3.75
N TYR A 686 -23.23 -22.11 -3.15
CA TYR A 686 -21.90 -21.73 -2.69
C TYR A 686 -21.00 -21.30 -3.86
N PHE A 687 -20.93 -22.09 -4.93
CA PHE A 687 -20.09 -21.79 -6.09
C PHE A 687 -20.59 -20.58 -6.88
N MET A 688 -21.91 -20.43 -7.04
CA MET A 688 -22.50 -19.26 -7.68
C MET A 688 -22.25 -17.98 -6.89
N LEU A 689 -22.37 -18.03 -5.55
CA LEU A 689 -22.07 -16.90 -4.67
C LEU A 689 -20.58 -16.53 -4.72
N PHE A 690 -19.70 -17.54 -4.71
CA PHE A 690 -18.26 -17.33 -4.85
C PHE A 690 -17.91 -16.64 -6.17
N TYR A 691 -18.47 -17.11 -7.30
CA TYR A 691 -18.28 -16.48 -8.59
C TYR A 691 -18.76 -15.03 -8.59
N LEU A 692 -19.95 -14.76 -8.06
CA LEU A 692 -20.54 -13.43 -8.03
C LEU A 692 -19.66 -12.44 -7.24
N MET A 693 -19.24 -12.85 -6.04
CA MET A 693 -18.39 -12.04 -5.18
C MET A 693 -16.99 -11.84 -5.77
N THR A 694 -16.35 -12.89 -6.28
CA THR A 694 -15.01 -12.78 -6.88
C THR A 694 -15.02 -11.99 -8.17
N SER A 695 -16.06 -12.10 -9.00
CA SER A 695 -16.22 -11.30 -10.23
C SER A 695 -16.28 -9.80 -9.91
N VAL A 696 -17.09 -9.40 -8.92
CA VAL A 696 -17.15 -8.00 -8.46
C VAL A 696 -15.80 -7.53 -7.88
N VAL A 697 -15.17 -8.32 -7.01
CA VAL A 697 -13.89 -7.93 -6.41
C VAL A 697 -12.79 -7.85 -7.48
N LEU A 698 -12.71 -8.81 -8.39
CA LEU A 698 -11.71 -8.85 -9.46
C LEU A 698 -11.87 -7.67 -10.41
N THR A 699 -13.11 -7.33 -10.80
CA THR A 699 -13.37 -6.19 -11.68
C THR A 699 -12.96 -4.86 -11.03
N ILE A 700 -13.23 -4.68 -9.72
CA ILE A 700 -12.76 -3.50 -8.97
C ILE A 700 -11.22 -3.48 -8.86
N VAL A 701 -10.59 -4.62 -8.59
CA VAL A 701 -9.13 -4.73 -8.54
C VAL A 701 -8.51 -4.35 -9.88
N VAL A 702 -9.00 -4.92 -10.98
CA VAL A 702 -8.53 -4.64 -12.34
C VAL A 702 -8.75 -3.15 -12.67
N ALA A 703 -9.92 -2.59 -12.36
CA ALA A 703 -10.22 -1.17 -12.52
C ALA A 703 -9.19 -0.28 -11.80
N SER A 704 -8.92 -0.58 -10.52
CA SER A 704 -7.98 0.22 -9.70
C SER A 704 -6.53 0.19 -10.24
N VAL A 705 -6.08 -0.96 -10.74
CA VAL A 705 -4.74 -1.12 -11.32
C VAL A 705 -4.67 -0.42 -12.67
N LEU A 706 -5.70 -0.57 -13.51
CA LEU A 706 -5.76 0.08 -14.81
C LEU A 706 -5.78 1.61 -14.69
N GLU A 707 -6.49 2.16 -13.71
CA GLU A 707 -6.54 3.60 -13.47
C GLU A 707 -5.16 4.14 -13.09
N ALA A 708 -4.51 3.50 -12.11
CA ALA A 708 -3.17 3.87 -11.68
C ALA A 708 -2.13 3.75 -12.81
N PHE A 709 -2.29 2.75 -13.69
CA PHE A 709 -1.41 2.52 -14.83
C PHE A 709 -1.66 3.54 -15.96
N ARG A 710 -2.93 3.78 -16.31
CA ARG A 710 -3.34 4.81 -17.29
C ARG A 710 -2.85 6.17 -16.87
N PHE A 711 -3.06 6.53 -15.61
CA PHE A 711 -2.56 7.76 -15.03
C PHE A 711 -1.05 7.90 -15.23
N ARG A 712 -0.27 6.89 -14.86
CA ARG A 712 1.19 6.99 -15.00
C ARG A 712 1.64 7.07 -16.45
N ILE A 713 0.96 6.39 -17.37
CA ILE A 713 1.26 6.49 -18.80
C ILE A 713 0.92 7.88 -19.33
N GLN A 714 -0.24 8.42 -18.99
CA GLN A 714 -0.66 9.77 -19.39
C GLN A 714 0.29 10.83 -18.83
N TYR A 715 0.64 10.72 -17.55
CA TYR A 715 1.62 11.57 -16.88
C TYR A 715 2.95 11.57 -17.63
N LYS A 716 3.53 10.39 -17.88
CA LYS A 716 4.79 10.25 -18.64
C LYS A 716 4.73 10.76 -20.08
N ARG A 717 3.54 10.87 -20.67
CA ARG A 717 3.34 11.43 -22.01
C ARG A 717 3.30 12.96 -21.98
N GLN A 718 2.78 13.56 -20.92
CA GLN A 718 2.67 15.00 -20.74
C GLN A 718 3.94 15.63 -20.15
N THR A 719 4.67 14.91 -19.29
CA THR A 719 5.88 15.43 -18.65
C THR A 719 7.14 14.90 -19.31
N THR A 720 8.06 15.79 -19.64
CA THR A 720 9.43 15.41 -20.01
C THR A 720 10.21 14.93 -18.78
N LYS A 721 11.25 14.11 -18.97
CA LYS A 721 12.11 13.67 -17.86
C LYS A 721 12.72 14.84 -17.08
N ARG A 722 13.04 15.94 -17.77
CA ARG A 722 13.61 17.14 -17.16
C ARG A 722 12.61 17.83 -16.23
N GLU A 723 11.34 17.89 -16.61
CA GLU A 723 10.27 18.42 -15.76
C GLU A 723 9.93 17.48 -14.60
N GLU A 724 10.03 16.17 -14.80
CA GLU A 724 9.89 15.18 -13.72
C GLU A 724 11.01 15.32 -12.68
N GLU A 725 12.26 15.53 -13.12
CA GLU A 725 13.38 15.77 -12.22
C GLU A 725 13.30 17.12 -11.51
N LYS A 726 12.92 18.20 -12.20
CA LYS A 726 12.66 19.50 -11.57
C LYS A 726 11.53 19.45 -10.55
N MET A 727 10.56 18.56 -10.72
CA MET A 727 9.47 18.39 -9.74
C MET A 727 9.95 17.65 -8.48
N LEU A 728 10.82 16.65 -8.66
CA LEU A 728 11.28 15.82 -7.56
C LEU A 728 12.42 16.46 -6.77
N HIS A 729 13.13 17.42 -7.36
CA HIS A 729 14.26 18.10 -6.73
C HIS A 729 13.93 19.58 -6.58
N GLU A 730 13.97 20.08 -5.36
CA GLU A 730 13.97 21.50 -5.05
C GLU A 730 15.40 21.93 -4.77
N GLU A 731 15.83 23.04 -5.36
CA GLU A 731 17.13 23.63 -5.07
C GLU A 731 16.93 24.78 -4.09
N LEU A 732 17.67 24.76 -2.98
CA LEU A 732 17.60 25.78 -1.95
C LEU A 732 19.00 26.36 -1.72
N HIS A 733 19.06 27.68 -1.76
CA HIS A 733 20.28 28.45 -1.57
C HIS A 733 20.27 29.06 -0.17
N LEU A 734 21.26 28.74 0.64
CA LEU A 734 21.42 29.29 1.99
C LEU A 734 22.67 30.17 2.06
N LYS A 735 22.49 31.40 2.53
CA LYS A 735 23.61 32.26 2.92
C LYS A 735 23.85 32.18 4.42
N TRP A 736 25.12 32.24 4.80
CA TRP A 736 25.51 32.27 6.21
C TRP A 736 24.93 33.48 6.98
N GLU A 737 24.86 34.64 6.33
CA GLU A 737 24.33 35.88 6.94
C GLU A 737 22.84 35.77 7.27
N GLU A 738 22.03 35.23 6.35
CA GLU A 738 20.59 34.99 6.55
C GLU A 738 20.35 34.01 7.69
N LEU A 739 21.19 32.95 7.78
CA LEU A 739 21.14 31.97 8.85
C LEU A 739 21.48 32.59 10.22
N SER A 740 22.45 33.51 10.28
CA SER A 740 22.87 34.19 11.51
C SER A 740 21.81 35.14 12.08
N VAL A 741 20.90 35.65 11.24
CA VAL A 741 19.77 36.49 11.65
C VAL A 741 18.60 35.62 12.12
N LEU A 742 18.38 34.49 11.45
CA LEU A 742 17.28 33.56 11.73
C LEU A 742 17.51 32.73 13.00
N LEU A 743 18.75 32.26 13.20
CA LEU A 743 19.17 31.50 14.38
C LEU A 743 19.78 32.47 15.40
N ARG A 744 19.08 32.67 16.52
CA ARG A 744 19.62 33.43 17.68
C ARG A 744 20.43 32.55 18.65
N ASP A 745 20.47 31.24 18.43
CA ASP A 745 21.23 30.29 19.24
C ASP A 745 22.66 30.11 18.69
N GLN A 746 23.65 30.58 19.46
CA GLN A 746 25.06 30.50 19.11
C GLN A 746 25.57 29.05 19.03
N GLN A 747 25.08 28.13 19.88
CA GLN A 747 25.56 26.75 19.90
C GLN A 747 25.10 25.99 18.66
N LEU A 748 23.86 26.21 18.23
CA LEU A 748 23.32 25.61 17.02
C LEU A 748 24.06 26.15 15.79
N LEU A 749 24.30 27.45 15.72
CA LEU A 749 25.10 28.10 14.67
C LEU A 749 26.51 27.49 14.54
N ASP A 750 27.20 27.30 15.65
CA ASP A 750 28.54 26.69 15.67
C ASP A 750 28.51 25.24 15.20
N SER A 751 27.45 24.48 15.53
CA SER A 751 27.26 23.10 15.06
C SER A 751 27.02 22.99 13.55
N LEU A 752 26.39 24.00 12.94
CA LEU A 752 26.08 24.05 11.50
C LEU A 752 27.23 24.60 10.65
N ARG A 753 28.13 25.38 11.25
CA ARG A 753 29.30 26.00 10.61
C ARG A 753 30.14 25.06 9.72
N PRO A 754 30.48 23.81 10.10
CA PRO A 754 31.29 22.94 9.24
C PRO A 754 30.58 22.46 7.97
N GLN A 755 29.26 22.59 7.89
CA GLN A 755 28.46 22.14 6.73
C GLN A 755 28.18 23.25 5.72
N LEU A 756 28.55 24.50 6.05
CA LEU A 756 28.22 25.69 5.28
C LEU A 756 29.51 26.40 4.82
N VAL A 757 29.49 26.97 3.62
CA VAL A 757 30.61 27.76 3.10
C VAL A 757 30.57 29.16 3.72
N VAL A 758 31.52 29.47 4.60
CA VAL A 758 31.62 30.78 5.26
C VAL A 758 31.90 31.87 4.22
N GLY A 759 30.99 32.85 4.11
CA GLY A 759 31.06 33.93 3.10
C GLY A 759 30.63 33.53 1.68
N GLY A 760 30.07 32.33 1.50
CA GLY A 760 29.55 31.84 0.22
C GLY A 760 28.08 31.40 0.28
N ILE A 761 27.54 31.00 -0.88
CA ILE A 761 26.19 30.41 -1.00
C ILE A 761 26.33 28.89 -0.89
N SER A 762 25.65 28.29 0.08
CA SER A 762 25.58 26.83 0.20
C SER A 762 24.32 26.34 -0.50
N THR A 763 24.47 25.42 -1.46
CA THR A 763 23.38 24.86 -2.25
C THR A 763 22.98 23.49 -1.75
N PHE A 764 21.71 23.34 -1.44
CA PHE A 764 21.11 22.07 -1.03
C PHE A 764 20.06 21.64 -2.04
N ILE A 765 19.96 20.34 -2.26
CA ILE A 765 18.99 19.72 -3.16
C ILE A 765 18.04 18.89 -2.31
N GLY A 766 16.79 19.33 -2.20
CA GLY A 766 15.71 18.62 -1.51
C GLY A 766 15.06 17.62 -2.47
N CYS A 767 15.10 16.33 -2.15
CA CYS A 767 14.52 15.27 -2.96
C CYS A 767 13.19 14.78 -2.39
N ARG A 768 12.14 14.73 -3.23
CA ARG A 768 10.84 14.15 -2.89
C ARG A 768 10.81 12.65 -3.18
N PRO A 769 10.17 11.83 -2.32
CA PRO A 769 9.96 10.43 -2.61
C PRO A 769 8.99 10.26 -3.78
N ARG A 770 9.25 9.27 -4.64
CA ARG A 770 8.36 8.90 -5.74
C ARG A 770 7.20 8.06 -5.21
N ASN A 771 6.20 8.72 -4.62
CA ASN A 771 5.04 8.07 -4.02
C ASN A 771 3.73 8.47 -4.71
N ARG A 772 2.68 7.65 -4.54
CA ARG A 772 1.35 7.88 -5.11
C ARG A 772 0.76 9.24 -4.72
N GLU A 773 0.95 9.68 -3.47
CA GLU A 773 0.42 10.94 -2.96
C GLU A 773 0.97 12.16 -3.72
N VAL A 774 2.29 12.23 -3.90
CA VAL A 774 2.96 13.30 -4.67
C VAL A 774 2.42 13.38 -6.10
N LEU A 775 2.14 12.22 -6.70
CA LEU A 775 1.58 12.16 -8.04
C LEU A 775 0.10 12.57 -8.09
N MET A 776 -0.72 12.16 -7.09
CA MET A 776 -2.12 12.56 -6.99
C MET A 776 -2.28 14.05 -6.73
N ASN A 777 -1.45 14.65 -5.86
CA ASN A 777 -1.43 16.10 -5.62
C ASN A 777 -1.23 16.89 -6.91
N ARG A 778 -0.46 16.34 -7.86
CA ARG A 778 -0.25 16.97 -9.17
C ARG A 778 -1.40 16.69 -10.15
N MET A 779 -1.97 15.49 -10.13
CA MET A 779 -3.12 15.14 -10.99
C MET A 779 -4.30 16.06 -10.71
N TYR A 780 -4.65 16.20 -9.43
CA TYR A 780 -5.82 16.95 -8.99
C TYR A 780 -5.49 18.40 -8.68
N ARG A 781 -4.38 18.98 -9.18
CA ARG A 781 -3.92 20.31 -8.75
C ARG A 781 -5.01 21.39 -8.85
N THR A 782 -5.72 21.44 -9.99
CA THR A 782 -6.82 22.40 -10.20
C THR A 782 -7.99 22.13 -9.25
N GLU A 783 -8.36 20.86 -9.09
CA GLU A 783 -9.45 20.46 -8.18
C GLU A 783 -9.08 20.70 -6.71
N ILE A 784 -7.81 20.54 -6.32
CA ILE A 784 -7.31 20.80 -4.98
C ILE A 784 -7.42 22.29 -4.67
N GLU A 785 -7.05 23.17 -5.60
CA GLU A 785 -7.22 24.62 -5.42
C GLU A 785 -8.70 24.97 -5.21
N GLU A 786 -9.61 24.37 -5.98
CA GLU A 786 -11.06 24.52 -5.78
C GLU A 786 -11.52 24.00 -4.41
N TRP A 787 -11.11 22.79 -4.00
CA TRP A 787 -11.48 22.22 -2.71
C TRP A 787 -10.95 23.03 -1.53
N MET A 788 -9.75 23.60 -1.67
CA MET A 788 -9.12 24.46 -0.65
C MET A 788 -9.87 25.79 -0.53
N ASN A 789 -10.30 26.37 -1.64
CA ASN A 789 -11.12 27.58 -1.66
C ASN A 789 -12.51 27.34 -1.06
N GLU A 790 -13.16 26.22 -1.40
CA GLU A 790 -14.44 25.82 -0.82
C GLU A 790 -14.33 25.63 0.70
N ALA A 791 -13.28 24.97 1.17
CA ALA A 791 -13.03 24.78 2.60
C ALA A 791 -12.79 26.12 3.31
N ALA A 792 -11.94 26.98 2.75
CA ALA A 792 -11.69 28.31 3.30
C ALA A 792 -12.95 29.18 3.36
N ALA A 793 -13.84 29.08 2.36
CA ALA A 793 -15.12 29.77 2.35
C ALA A 793 -16.08 29.23 3.42
N ALA A 794 -16.18 27.90 3.57
CA ALA A 794 -16.99 27.27 4.61
C ALA A 794 -16.51 27.67 6.02
N GLU A 795 -15.19 27.74 6.24
CA GLU A 795 -14.59 28.17 7.50
C GLU A 795 -14.92 29.64 7.83
N LYS A 796 -14.83 30.55 6.85
CA LYS A 796 -15.23 31.96 7.02
C LYS A 796 -16.70 32.10 7.40
N ASN A 797 -17.58 31.28 6.83
CA ASN A 797 -19.01 31.29 7.16
C ASN A 797 -19.28 30.84 8.60
N VAL A 798 -18.54 29.87 9.13
CA VAL A 798 -18.65 29.45 10.54
C VAL A 798 -18.15 30.55 11.49
N GLN A 799 -17.03 31.19 11.17
CA GLN A 799 -16.52 32.32 11.96
C GLN A 799 -17.50 33.51 11.99
N ASN A 800 -18.17 33.79 10.87
CA ASN A 800 -19.18 34.85 10.80
C ASN A 800 -20.51 34.45 11.46
N GLY A 801 -20.89 33.16 11.47
CA GLY A 801 -22.09 32.64 12.13
C GLY A 801 -21.99 32.58 13.66
N ASN A 802 -20.78 32.43 14.21
CA ASN A 802 -20.54 32.39 15.66
C ASN A 802 -20.67 33.75 16.38
N GLN A 803 -21.08 34.82 15.70
CA GLN A 803 -21.55 36.04 16.36
C GLN A 803 -22.98 35.92 16.93
N PHE A 804 -23.70 34.80 16.72
CA PHE A 804 -25.08 34.63 17.22
C PHE A 804 -25.40 33.37 18.03
N SER A 805 -24.44 32.52 18.37
CA SER A 805 -24.70 31.40 19.29
C SER A 805 -23.41 30.83 19.87
N GLN A 806 -23.20 31.03 21.16
CA GLN A 806 -22.26 30.25 21.97
C GLN A 806 -22.85 28.85 22.18
N ASP A 807 -22.36 27.87 21.42
CA ASP A 807 -22.28 26.47 21.85
C ASP A 807 -21.12 25.81 21.10
N VAL A 808 -20.28 25.10 21.86
CA VAL A 808 -18.95 24.61 21.47
C VAL A 808 -18.98 23.42 20.50
N ASP A 809 -20.15 23.03 19.99
CA ASP A 809 -20.32 21.84 19.13
C ASP A 809 -20.29 22.12 17.60
N ALA A 810 -20.04 23.37 17.17
CA ALA A 810 -20.18 23.77 15.76
C ALA A 810 -18.97 23.44 14.84
N GLU A 811 -17.77 23.14 15.36
CA GLU A 811 -16.61 22.78 14.51
C GLU A 811 -16.72 21.35 13.90
N HIS A 812 -17.67 20.52 14.36
CA HIS A 812 -17.88 19.15 13.87
C HIS A 812 -18.82 19.02 12.65
N VAL A 813 -19.60 20.06 12.33
CA VAL A 813 -20.68 19.98 11.32
C VAL A 813 -20.13 19.82 9.89
N ILE A 814 -18.94 20.34 9.59
CA ILE A 814 -18.36 20.32 8.23
C ILE A 814 -18.01 18.89 7.78
N ILE A 815 -17.75 17.96 8.70
CA ILE A 815 -17.39 16.58 8.37
C ILE A 815 -18.61 15.64 8.49
N THR A 816 -19.50 15.87 9.46
CA THR A 816 -20.65 14.98 9.71
C THR A 816 -21.82 15.17 8.75
N GLU A 817 -22.07 16.38 8.21
CA GLU A 817 -23.14 16.57 7.21
C GLU A 817 -22.87 15.82 5.89
N SER A 818 -21.61 15.46 5.63
CA SER A 818 -21.24 14.65 4.46
C SER A 818 -21.39 13.13 4.67
N ASP A 819 -21.61 12.67 5.90
CA ASP A 819 -21.88 11.25 6.21
C ASP A 819 -23.39 10.92 6.15
N SER A 820 -24.28 11.92 6.23
CA SER A 820 -25.72 11.75 6.00
C SER A 820 -26.12 11.70 4.53
N VAL A 821 -25.24 12.03 3.58
CA VAL A 821 -25.54 11.98 2.14
C VAL A 821 -25.37 10.56 1.54
N VAL A 822 -24.96 9.57 2.34
CA VAL A 822 -24.68 8.19 1.89
C VAL A 822 -25.73 7.17 2.36
N LEU A 823 -26.75 7.59 3.12
CA LEU A 823 -27.93 6.76 3.38
C LEU A 823 -29.12 7.41 2.70
N GLY A 824 -29.55 6.83 1.58
CA GLY A 824 -30.81 7.20 0.93
C GLY A 824 -31.97 6.98 1.90
N VAL A 825 -32.45 8.06 2.50
CA VAL A 825 -33.78 8.17 3.09
C VAL A 825 -34.27 9.59 2.74
N ASP A 826 -35.31 9.60 1.92
CA ASP A 826 -36.28 10.65 1.61
C ASP A 826 -35.80 12.00 1.04
N ARG A 827 -35.89 12.07 -0.30
CA ARG A 827 -35.70 13.26 -1.13
C ARG A 827 -37.02 14.00 -1.42
N GLU A 828 -38.02 13.89 -0.52
CA GLU A 828 -39.34 14.54 -0.70
C GLU A 828 -39.51 15.85 0.09
N ASP A 829 -38.79 16.06 1.19
CA ASP A 829 -39.01 17.23 2.05
C ASP A 829 -38.34 18.54 1.57
N THR A 830 -37.40 18.46 0.62
CA THR A 830 -36.70 19.66 0.12
C THR A 830 -37.47 20.38 -1.01
N ILE A 831 -38.49 19.74 -1.59
CA ILE A 831 -39.33 20.33 -2.63
C ILE A 831 -40.47 21.15 -2.02
N LEU A 832 -41.00 20.75 -0.86
CA LEU A 832 -42.09 21.46 -0.18
C LEU A 832 -41.64 22.79 0.47
N ARG A 833 -40.38 22.93 0.90
CA ARG A 833 -39.88 24.21 1.45
C ARG A 833 -39.64 25.30 0.39
N ARG A 834 -39.43 24.94 -0.88
CA ARG A 834 -39.27 25.92 -1.98
C ARG A 834 -40.59 26.44 -2.56
N LEU A 835 -41.73 25.89 -2.13
CA LEU A 835 -43.07 26.36 -2.52
C LEU A 835 -43.76 27.24 -1.45
N SER A 836 -43.15 27.44 -0.28
CA SER A 836 -43.69 28.35 0.76
C SER A 836 -43.08 29.76 0.76
N HIS A 837 -42.09 30.00 -0.08
CA HIS A 837 -41.53 31.33 -0.36
C HIS A 837 -41.49 31.58 -1.87
N ARG A 838 -42.68 31.65 -2.48
CA ARG A 838 -42.92 32.38 -3.72
C ARG A 838 -44.40 32.68 -3.88
#